data_AF-A0A4R3FCU0-F1
#
_entry.id   AF-A0A4R3FCU0-F1
#
_cell.length_a   1.000
_cell.length_b   1.000
_cell.length_c   1.000
_cell.angle_alpha   90.00
_cell.angle_beta   90.00
_cell.angle_gamma   90.00
#
_symmetry.space_group_name_H-M   'P 1'
#
loop_
_entity.id
_entity.type
_entity.pdbx_description
1 polymer ?
#
loop_
_entity_poly.entity_id
_entity_poly.type
_entity_poly.pdbx_seq_one_letter_code
_entity_poly.pdbx_strand_id
1 'polypeptide(L)'
;MAGRGQHFIPRHFQKPFVFSETKDQLWMYRRGKDKAIPVARGDAGKEHDFYSSPSAAGDVTLDDLITNYEHKIFPLVDHLRSLPIGSGIEADIASEIVVHFFFRSQYLRKSVSEMWSGLADTMYVLATDPASVVGSNRLPAHRPPAAIASAIHEQVLLNKLDESTGVSSETLVRIIYMGLREQLDQITKDAREAISLAISQFSIGAEKKIRDSHRDILLNSLAPPKRIAQLRELRWEIVAHAESAAILPDCICIAATSEGPWQSLLFVDDDVAMVAMPLTPNALLVGKKTADQTFEVSEFNSLAARSCFEFFLSKEEVALEGILQADLGQVVRTEINKAVSEKILEVIGEYLRAPLSEQALELNKIQKKPATEDSYNIQLMLYDFGDEELAKRLAEAVKEIVLSADLGVAYSVLDGFTFANDYEGAIGSLDRGYEPTQELKSTYSPLGIGVAMPITVKSEGALKTRFILRGFLADAILTDVEDDRRAAVNTVFYLLNGLVLDYLERTRFSGWMLEKLQASIDDYFYARARKIFDIYYCTRRSTLSLDDASMHIEDFQNHLPNILSDCTEKRRSYRVDSDLDGFLTLAFEQVELILAHVARILGAFAGVNGTRSIPPEIDQLLRPYQMNDWLCLFAADLSAFYENLDVWENFEEIFFVNRHFERWLLAVGVIIQDLGNGQFYAHIPLGIDAEYLVQLETAT
;
A
#
# COMPACT_ATOMS: atom_id res chain seq x y z
N MET A 1 -13.29 -12.27 54.45
CA MET A 1 -14.09 -13.27 53.69
C MET A 1 -14.64 -12.69 52.39
N ALA A 2 -14.91 -11.37 52.31
CA ALA A 2 -15.10 -10.68 51.03
C ALA A 2 -13.82 -10.80 50.17
N GLY A 3 -13.98 -10.98 48.85
CA GLY A 3 -12.87 -10.97 47.87
C GLY A 3 -12.55 -12.30 47.16
N ARG A 4 -13.04 -13.47 47.61
CA ARG A 4 -12.78 -14.75 46.91
C ARG A 4 -14.01 -15.29 46.18
N GLY A 5 -13.91 -15.42 44.85
CA GLY A 5 -14.91 -16.06 44.00
C GLY A 5 -16.04 -15.15 43.53
N GLN A 6 -15.69 -13.96 43.06
CA GLN A 6 -16.63 -12.98 42.51
C GLN A 6 -17.23 -13.44 41.17
N HIS A 7 -18.47 -13.00 40.94
CA HIS A 7 -19.23 -13.31 39.73
C HIS A 7 -19.24 -12.11 38.78
N PHE A 8 -18.75 -12.32 37.55
CA PHE A 8 -18.79 -11.28 36.52
C PHE A 8 -20.19 -11.12 35.89
N ILE A 9 -21.07 -12.12 36.05
CA ILE A 9 -22.52 -11.96 35.94
C ILE A 9 -23.11 -12.19 37.34
N PRO A 10 -23.66 -11.18 38.03
CA PRO A 10 -24.08 -11.35 39.42
C PRO A 10 -25.09 -12.46 39.63
N ARG A 11 -24.92 -13.21 40.71
CA ARG A 11 -25.86 -14.26 41.13
C ARG A 11 -27.29 -13.75 41.30
N HIS A 12 -27.46 -12.50 41.71
CA HIS A 12 -28.77 -11.84 41.78
C HIS A 12 -29.41 -11.69 40.39
N PHE A 13 -28.60 -11.38 39.39
CA PHE A 13 -29.05 -11.24 38.01
C PHE A 13 -29.36 -12.60 37.37
N GLN A 14 -28.59 -13.64 37.65
CA GLN A 14 -28.81 -15.00 37.12
C GLN A 14 -30.06 -15.71 37.68
N LYS A 15 -30.57 -15.29 38.85
CA LYS A 15 -31.63 -15.99 39.60
C LYS A 15 -32.88 -16.37 38.77
N PRO A 16 -33.44 -15.51 37.89
CA PRO A 16 -34.62 -15.86 37.09
C PRO A 16 -34.38 -16.95 36.04
N PHE A 17 -33.11 -17.24 35.71
CA PHE A 17 -32.71 -18.19 34.67
C PHE A 17 -32.41 -19.60 35.22
N VAL A 18 -32.66 -19.83 36.51
CA VAL A 18 -32.51 -21.15 37.14
C VAL A 18 -33.64 -22.08 36.68
N PHE A 19 -33.29 -23.27 36.21
CA PHE A 19 -34.25 -24.31 35.79
C PHE A 19 -34.66 -25.22 36.95
N SER A 20 -33.79 -25.37 37.95
CA SER A 20 -34.05 -26.17 39.15
C SER A 20 -33.84 -25.34 40.39
N GLU A 21 -34.93 -24.86 41.00
CA GLU A 21 -34.87 -24.08 42.25
C GLU A 21 -34.31 -24.91 43.42
N THR A 22 -34.58 -26.22 43.43
CA THR A 22 -34.08 -27.14 44.46
C THR A 22 -32.59 -27.38 44.38
N LYS A 23 -32.00 -27.40 43.18
CA LYS A 23 -30.56 -27.59 42.96
C LYS A 23 -29.80 -26.29 42.71
N ASP A 24 -30.51 -25.17 42.57
CA ASP A 24 -29.98 -23.86 42.17
C ASP A 24 -29.13 -23.94 40.88
N GLN A 25 -29.66 -24.63 39.85
CA GLN A 25 -28.97 -24.94 38.59
C GLN A 25 -29.58 -24.25 37.37
N LEU A 26 -28.71 -23.90 36.41
CA LEU A 26 -29.03 -23.34 35.11
C LEU A 26 -28.25 -24.06 33.99
N TRP A 27 -28.71 -23.94 32.75
CA TRP A 27 -28.00 -24.50 31.59
C TRP A 27 -26.91 -23.54 31.12
N MET A 28 -25.71 -24.05 30.90
CA MET A 28 -24.59 -23.29 30.36
C MET A 28 -24.10 -23.91 29.06
N TYR A 29 -24.02 -23.08 28.03
CA TYR A 29 -23.50 -23.43 26.71
C TYR A 29 -22.13 -22.81 26.56
N ARG A 30 -21.09 -23.62 26.30
CA ARG A 30 -19.71 -23.15 26.25
C ARG A 30 -19.10 -23.40 24.88
N ARG A 31 -18.19 -22.51 24.48
CA ARG A 31 -17.35 -22.70 23.30
C ARG A 31 -16.69 -24.09 23.28
N GLY A 32 -16.66 -24.72 22.10
CA GLY A 32 -16.04 -26.02 21.87
C GLY A 32 -16.75 -27.21 22.54
N LYS A 33 -18.01 -27.03 22.95
CA LYS A 33 -18.86 -28.08 23.51
C LYS A 33 -20.19 -28.13 22.77
N ASP A 34 -20.52 -29.30 22.25
CA ASP A 34 -21.74 -29.51 21.44
C ASP A 34 -23.00 -29.66 22.30
N LYS A 35 -22.87 -29.68 23.63
CA LYS A 35 -23.98 -29.90 24.56
C LYS A 35 -23.94 -28.94 25.73
N ALA A 36 -25.13 -28.52 26.15
CA ALA A 36 -25.33 -27.78 27.39
C ALA A 36 -24.91 -28.62 28.60
N ILE A 37 -24.40 -27.96 29.63
CA ILE A 37 -24.14 -28.59 30.93
C ILE A 37 -24.95 -27.90 32.03
N PRO A 38 -25.52 -28.66 32.99
CA PRO A 38 -26.13 -28.06 34.15
C PRO A 38 -25.03 -27.54 35.09
N VAL A 39 -25.09 -26.27 35.45
CA VAL A 39 -24.12 -25.62 36.33
C VAL A 39 -24.85 -24.98 37.50
N ALA A 40 -24.31 -25.13 38.72
CA ALA A 40 -24.84 -24.40 39.86
C ALA A 40 -24.66 -22.90 39.64
N ARG A 41 -25.65 -22.07 39.98
CA ARG A 41 -25.53 -20.59 39.97
C ARG A 41 -24.35 -20.10 40.81
N GLY A 42 -23.94 -20.91 41.79
CA GLY A 42 -22.75 -20.72 42.59
C GLY A 42 -21.44 -20.66 41.79
N ASP A 43 -21.36 -21.40 40.68
CA ASP A 43 -20.17 -21.62 39.86
C ASP A 43 -20.30 -21.08 38.43
N ALA A 44 -21.53 -20.77 37.99
CA ALA A 44 -21.80 -20.11 36.72
C ALA A 44 -21.28 -18.65 36.75
N GLY A 45 -20.30 -18.34 35.90
CA GLY A 45 -19.73 -16.99 35.80
C GLY A 45 -18.81 -16.58 36.95
N LYS A 46 -18.07 -17.54 37.54
CA LYS A 46 -17.15 -17.34 38.68
C LYS A 46 -15.67 -17.45 38.26
N GLU A 47 -14.82 -16.57 38.75
CA GLU A 47 -13.36 -16.66 38.62
C GLU A 47 -12.68 -16.43 39.99
N HIS A 48 -11.54 -17.07 40.25
CA HIS A 48 -10.80 -16.91 41.52
C HIS A 48 -9.89 -15.67 41.41
N ASP A 49 -10.11 -14.68 42.29
CA ASP A 49 -9.39 -13.41 42.36
C ASP A 49 -9.49 -12.56 41.06
N PHE A 50 -10.72 -12.32 40.60
CA PHE A 50 -11.01 -11.65 39.33
C PHE A 50 -10.59 -10.17 39.29
N TYR A 51 -10.94 -9.37 40.32
CA TYR A 51 -10.70 -7.92 40.36
C TYR A 51 -9.59 -7.52 41.33
N SER A 52 -9.51 -8.16 42.50
CA SER A 52 -8.47 -7.90 43.50
C SER A 52 -8.08 -9.17 44.26
N SER A 53 -6.84 -9.20 44.74
CA SER A 53 -6.43 -10.18 45.76
C SER A 53 -6.88 -9.68 47.14
N PRO A 54 -7.18 -10.57 48.10
CA PRO A 54 -7.56 -10.17 49.45
C PRO A 54 -6.50 -9.26 50.09
N SER A 55 -6.92 -8.10 50.62
CA SER A 55 -6.00 -7.20 51.33
C SER A 55 -5.50 -7.87 52.61
N ALA A 56 -4.16 -7.98 52.73
CA ALA A 56 -3.52 -8.49 53.95
C ALA A 56 -3.63 -7.49 55.13
N ALA A 57 -3.88 -6.21 54.84
CA ALA A 57 -3.94 -5.11 55.81
C ALA A 57 -5.38 -4.70 56.18
N GLY A 58 -6.40 -5.26 55.53
CA GLY A 58 -7.81 -4.93 55.77
C GLY A 58 -8.32 -3.68 55.04
N ASP A 59 -7.55 -3.15 54.09
CA ASP A 59 -7.96 -2.02 53.24
C ASP A 59 -9.14 -2.38 52.33
N VAL A 60 -9.99 -1.38 52.04
CA VAL A 60 -11.13 -1.51 51.12
C VAL A 60 -10.62 -1.91 49.73
N THR A 61 -11.10 -3.05 49.24
CA THR A 61 -10.73 -3.59 47.92
C THR A 61 -11.70 -3.15 46.83
N LEU A 62 -11.34 -3.31 45.56
CA LEU A 62 -12.26 -3.06 44.44
C LEU A 62 -13.52 -3.95 44.54
N ASP A 63 -13.36 -5.18 45.02
CA ASP A 63 -14.48 -6.09 45.28
C ASP A 63 -15.47 -5.53 46.30
N ASP A 64 -14.99 -4.81 47.31
CA ASP A 64 -15.85 -4.17 48.32
C ASP A 64 -16.61 -2.97 47.72
N LEU A 65 -15.97 -2.19 46.85
CA LEU A 65 -16.61 -1.07 46.14
C LEU A 65 -17.70 -1.56 45.19
N ILE A 66 -17.43 -2.61 44.41
CA ILE A 66 -18.37 -3.25 43.49
C ILE A 66 -19.58 -3.80 44.27
N THR A 67 -19.33 -4.52 45.37
CA THR A 67 -20.39 -5.07 46.24
C THR A 67 -21.27 -3.97 46.85
N ASN A 68 -20.68 -2.86 47.29
CA ASN A 68 -21.43 -1.73 47.84
C ASN A 68 -22.30 -1.03 46.80
N TYR A 69 -21.84 -0.93 45.55
CA TYR A 69 -22.62 -0.35 44.46
C TYR A 69 -23.76 -1.27 44.03
N GLU A 70 -23.54 -2.59 44.00
CA GLU A 70 -24.57 -3.59 43.73
C GLU A 70 -25.75 -3.54 44.71
N HIS A 71 -25.50 -3.25 46.00
CA HIS A 71 -26.57 -3.05 46.97
C HIS A 71 -27.55 -1.93 46.56
N LYS A 72 -27.11 -0.97 45.73
CA LYS A 72 -27.95 0.09 45.16
C LYS A 72 -28.63 -0.34 43.86
N ILE A 73 -27.94 -1.10 43.00
CA ILE A 73 -28.43 -1.52 41.68
C ILE A 73 -29.45 -2.65 41.77
N PHE A 74 -29.27 -3.63 42.65
CA PHE A 74 -30.15 -4.80 42.71
C PHE A 74 -31.62 -4.49 43.01
N PRO A 75 -31.96 -3.54 43.92
CA PRO A 75 -33.35 -3.11 44.09
C PRO A 75 -33.96 -2.50 42.82
N LEU A 76 -33.17 -1.77 42.03
CA LEU A 76 -33.65 -1.19 40.75
C LEU A 76 -33.92 -2.29 39.72
N VAL A 77 -33.07 -3.30 39.65
CA VAL A 77 -33.30 -4.48 38.79
C VAL A 77 -34.57 -5.23 39.18
N ASP A 78 -34.79 -5.44 40.49
CA ASP A 78 -36.00 -6.11 40.98
C ASP A 78 -37.25 -5.28 40.70
N HIS A 79 -37.14 -3.95 40.79
CA HIS A 79 -38.19 -3.04 40.36
C HIS A 79 -38.52 -3.21 38.88
N LEU A 80 -37.52 -3.18 37.98
CA LEU A 80 -37.73 -3.41 36.54
C LEU A 80 -38.40 -4.76 36.25
N ARG A 81 -37.99 -5.82 36.94
CA ARG A 81 -38.58 -7.16 36.79
C ARG A 81 -40.04 -7.26 37.25
N SER A 82 -40.48 -6.36 38.12
CA SER A 82 -41.85 -6.35 38.66
C SER A 82 -42.85 -5.58 37.78
N LEU A 83 -42.35 -4.78 36.84
CA LEU A 83 -43.19 -3.95 35.98
C LEU A 83 -43.87 -4.77 34.87
N PRO A 84 -45.13 -4.44 34.51
CA PRO A 84 -45.82 -5.09 33.39
C PRO A 84 -45.10 -4.94 32.05
N ILE A 85 -45.29 -5.90 31.15
CA ILE A 85 -44.90 -5.76 29.74
C ILE A 85 -45.55 -4.51 29.14
N GLY A 86 -44.79 -3.77 28.33
CA GLY A 86 -45.17 -2.49 27.72
C GLY A 86 -44.94 -1.28 28.63
N SER A 87 -44.42 -1.47 29.85
CA SER A 87 -44.09 -0.34 30.73
C SER A 87 -42.91 0.45 30.18
N GLY A 88 -43.08 1.76 30.05
CA GLY A 88 -41.98 2.68 29.79
C GLY A 88 -41.09 2.85 31.01
N ILE A 89 -39.77 2.90 30.81
CA ILE A 89 -38.77 2.94 31.87
C ILE A 89 -38.04 4.28 31.85
N GLU A 90 -37.75 4.83 33.03
CA GLU A 90 -36.91 6.02 33.15
C GLU A 90 -35.50 5.74 32.60
N ALA A 91 -35.06 6.57 31.66
CA ALA A 91 -33.82 6.36 30.94
C ALA A 91 -32.59 6.38 31.86
N ASP A 92 -32.63 7.15 32.95
CA ASP A 92 -31.61 7.14 34.01
C ASP A 92 -31.42 5.76 34.63
N ILE A 93 -32.53 5.10 35.02
CA ILE A 93 -32.50 3.78 35.66
C ILE A 93 -32.00 2.72 34.68
N ALA A 94 -32.54 2.71 33.47
CA ALA A 94 -32.18 1.72 32.46
C ALA A 94 -30.70 1.84 32.02
N SER A 95 -30.24 3.06 31.74
CA SER A 95 -28.86 3.32 31.33
C SER A 95 -27.84 2.96 32.40
N GLU A 96 -28.09 3.30 33.67
CA GLU A 96 -27.18 2.97 34.78
C GLU A 96 -27.06 1.44 34.98
N ILE A 97 -28.18 0.71 34.91
CA ILE A 97 -28.19 -0.76 35.02
C ILE A 97 -27.42 -1.42 33.88
N VAL A 98 -27.72 -1.04 32.63
CA VAL A 98 -27.09 -1.63 31.43
C VAL A 98 -25.58 -1.38 31.46
N VAL A 99 -25.15 -0.14 31.71
CA VAL A 99 -23.74 0.22 31.77
C VAL A 99 -23.02 -0.55 32.89
N HIS A 100 -23.61 -0.61 34.08
CA HIS A 100 -22.99 -1.30 35.21
C HIS A 100 -22.72 -2.78 34.90
N PHE A 101 -23.74 -3.53 34.44
CA PHE A 101 -23.55 -4.95 34.15
C PHE A 101 -22.64 -5.20 32.95
N PHE A 102 -22.66 -4.32 31.94
CA PHE A 102 -21.76 -4.40 30.79
C PHE A 102 -20.28 -4.29 31.21
N PHE A 103 -19.88 -3.26 31.96
CA PHE A 103 -18.48 -3.06 32.39
C PHE A 103 -17.99 -4.12 33.39
N ARG A 104 -18.93 -4.78 34.08
CA ARG A 104 -18.67 -5.90 34.99
C ARG A 104 -18.44 -7.23 34.27
N SER A 105 -18.86 -7.35 33.02
CA SER A 105 -18.76 -8.60 32.28
C SER A 105 -17.31 -9.01 32.03
N GLN A 106 -17.04 -10.32 32.02
CA GLN A 106 -15.75 -10.86 31.56
C GLN A 106 -15.54 -10.62 30.07
N TYR A 107 -16.63 -10.38 29.33
CA TYR A 107 -16.64 -10.07 27.91
C TYR A 107 -15.66 -8.94 27.57
N LEU A 108 -15.74 -7.79 28.26
CA LEU A 108 -14.87 -6.64 28.02
C LEU A 108 -13.38 -7.01 28.11
N ARG A 109 -12.99 -7.69 29.19
CA ARG A 109 -11.58 -8.09 29.40
C ARG A 109 -11.10 -9.08 28.34
N LYS A 110 -11.96 -10.04 27.98
CA LYS A 110 -11.65 -11.05 26.96
C LYS A 110 -11.55 -10.43 25.56
N SER A 111 -12.44 -9.50 25.21
CA SER A 111 -12.37 -8.73 23.97
C SER A 111 -11.10 -7.89 23.89
N VAL A 112 -10.70 -7.20 24.97
CA VAL A 112 -9.42 -6.45 25.02
C VAL A 112 -8.22 -7.39 24.87
N SER A 113 -8.26 -8.57 25.50
CA SER A 113 -7.21 -9.57 25.33
C SER A 113 -7.10 -10.06 23.90
N GLU A 114 -8.23 -10.31 23.23
CA GLU A 114 -8.26 -10.72 21.83
C GLU A 114 -7.78 -9.60 20.91
N MET A 115 -8.16 -8.34 21.16
CA MET A 115 -7.62 -7.19 20.44
C MET A 115 -6.09 -7.13 20.56
N TRP A 116 -5.55 -7.42 21.75
CA TRP A 116 -4.10 -7.39 21.98
C TRP A 116 -3.36 -8.55 21.31
N SER A 117 -3.97 -9.74 21.31
CA SER A 117 -3.47 -10.88 20.53
C SER A 117 -3.50 -10.57 19.04
N GLY A 118 -4.61 -10.02 18.54
CA GLY A 118 -4.72 -9.57 17.15
C GLY A 118 -3.66 -8.53 16.80
N LEU A 119 -3.39 -7.55 17.67
CA LEU A 119 -2.31 -6.57 17.49
C LEU A 119 -0.94 -7.26 17.40
N ALA A 120 -0.66 -8.20 18.31
CA ALA A 120 0.59 -8.94 18.32
C ALA A 120 0.76 -9.82 17.07
N ASP A 121 -0.31 -10.48 16.63
CA ASP A 121 -0.34 -11.30 15.42
C ASP A 121 -0.13 -10.42 14.18
N THR A 122 -0.84 -9.29 14.05
CA THR A 122 -0.63 -8.35 12.95
C THR A 122 0.78 -7.78 12.96
N MET A 123 1.34 -7.40 14.13
CA MET A 123 2.74 -6.96 14.25
C MET A 123 3.73 -8.07 13.86
N TYR A 124 3.42 -9.33 14.19
CA TYR A 124 4.26 -10.47 13.85
C TYR A 124 4.23 -10.74 12.35
N VAL A 125 3.06 -10.69 11.71
CA VAL A 125 2.93 -10.81 10.25
C VAL A 125 3.61 -9.62 9.57
N LEU A 126 3.44 -8.39 10.06
CA LEU A 126 4.15 -7.21 9.54
C LEU A 126 5.67 -7.33 9.62
N ALA A 127 6.18 -7.88 10.73
CA ALA A 127 7.60 -8.13 10.84
C ALA A 127 8.02 -9.17 9.81
N THR A 128 7.40 -10.35 9.83
CA THR A 128 7.84 -11.53 9.07
C THR A 128 7.54 -11.47 7.57
N ASP A 129 6.47 -10.80 7.18
CA ASP A 129 5.98 -10.67 5.81
C ASP A 129 5.17 -9.36 5.63
N PRO A 130 5.84 -8.18 5.64
CA PRO A 130 5.18 -6.89 5.46
C PRO A 130 4.45 -6.79 4.11
N ALA A 131 4.84 -7.60 3.12
CA ALA A 131 4.23 -7.65 1.80
C ALA A 131 2.75 -8.06 1.83
N SER A 132 2.45 -9.13 2.58
CA SER A 132 1.10 -9.70 2.64
C SER A 132 0.12 -8.82 3.40
N VAL A 133 0.64 -7.89 4.21
CA VAL A 133 -0.14 -6.97 5.02
C VAL A 133 -0.30 -5.65 4.27
N VAL A 134 0.80 -4.95 3.98
CA VAL A 134 0.76 -3.60 3.39
C VAL A 134 0.38 -3.60 1.90
N GLY A 135 0.44 -4.76 1.23
CA GLY A 135 0.20 -4.87 -0.21
C GLY A 135 1.33 -4.26 -1.06
N SER A 136 2.31 -3.60 -0.44
CA SER A 136 3.50 -3.08 -1.10
C SER A 136 4.75 -3.64 -0.43
N ASN A 137 5.52 -4.43 -1.20
CA ASN A 137 6.85 -4.90 -0.80
C ASN A 137 7.92 -3.80 -0.89
N ARG A 138 7.54 -2.55 -1.16
CA ARG A 138 8.44 -1.53 -1.69
C ARG A 138 8.16 -0.18 -1.09
N LEU A 139 9.21 0.45 -0.60
CA LEU A 139 9.19 1.86 -0.28
C LEU A 139 9.04 2.69 -1.58
N PRO A 140 8.31 3.81 -1.56
CA PRO A 140 8.10 4.66 -2.73
C PRO A 140 9.40 5.01 -3.46
N ALA A 141 9.38 4.90 -4.78
CA ALA A 141 10.62 4.99 -5.56
C ALA A 141 11.05 6.41 -5.92
N HIS A 142 10.10 7.34 -5.97
CA HIS A 142 10.35 8.72 -6.41
C HIS A 142 10.82 9.65 -5.26
N ARG A 143 10.35 9.43 -4.03
CA ARG A 143 10.75 10.24 -2.85
C ARG A 143 10.53 9.50 -1.52
N PRO A 144 11.23 9.91 -0.44
CA PRO A 144 11.00 9.35 0.89
C PRO A 144 9.60 9.67 1.44
N PRO A 145 8.92 8.71 2.11
CA PRO A 145 7.78 9.00 2.95
C PRO A 145 8.12 10.05 4.02
N ALA A 146 7.16 10.90 4.37
CA ALA A 146 7.39 12.04 5.27
C ALA A 146 8.00 11.65 6.61
N ALA A 147 7.56 10.52 7.18
CA ALA A 147 8.10 10.02 8.45
C ALA A 147 9.55 9.54 8.32
N ILE A 148 9.88 8.83 7.23
CA ILE A 148 11.25 8.38 6.96
C ILE A 148 12.16 9.59 6.69
N ALA A 149 11.69 10.56 5.89
CA ALA A 149 12.41 11.80 5.63
C ALA A 149 12.72 12.55 6.93
N SER A 150 11.73 12.69 7.81
CA SER A 150 11.89 13.37 9.10
C SER A 150 12.89 12.65 10.01
N ALA A 151 12.82 11.32 10.08
CA ALA A 151 13.74 10.51 10.88
C ALA A 151 15.19 10.62 10.39
N ILE A 152 15.41 10.55 9.07
CA ILE A 152 16.75 10.73 8.50
C ILE A 152 17.24 12.16 8.74
N HIS A 153 16.39 13.16 8.53
CA HIS A 153 16.74 14.57 8.74
C HIS A 153 17.18 14.85 10.18
N GLU A 154 16.46 14.30 11.17
CA GLU A 154 16.85 14.39 12.57
C GLU A 154 18.26 13.81 12.80
N GLN A 155 18.56 12.64 12.22
CA GLN A 155 19.89 12.04 12.34
C GLN A 155 20.99 12.85 11.65
N VAL A 156 20.69 13.47 10.49
CA VAL A 156 21.61 14.36 9.79
C VAL A 156 21.99 15.55 10.68
N LEU A 157 21.01 16.19 11.32
CA LEU A 157 21.24 17.33 12.20
C LEU A 157 21.97 16.92 13.49
N LEU A 158 21.55 15.83 14.14
CA LEU A 158 22.16 15.33 15.37
C LEU A 158 23.65 15.04 15.19
N ASN A 159 24.03 14.50 14.03
CA ASN A 159 25.41 14.14 13.71
C ASN A 159 26.16 15.24 12.92
N LYS A 160 25.53 16.40 12.66
CA LYS A 160 26.11 17.52 11.92
C LYS A 160 26.69 17.11 10.56
N LEU A 161 25.99 16.21 9.87
CA LEU A 161 26.47 15.67 8.59
C LEU A 161 26.44 16.72 7.48
N ASP A 162 25.49 17.63 7.52
CA ASP A 162 25.41 18.79 6.64
C ASP A 162 26.57 19.77 6.84
N GLU A 163 26.91 20.10 8.08
CA GLU A 163 28.07 20.95 8.40
C GLU A 163 29.40 20.31 7.96
N SER A 164 29.56 19.00 8.16
CA SER A 164 30.83 18.30 7.90
C SER A 164 31.04 17.95 6.42
N THR A 165 29.97 17.69 5.68
CA THR A 165 30.05 17.36 4.24
C THR A 165 29.89 18.59 3.34
N GLY A 166 29.30 19.68 3.85
CA GLY A 166 28.91 20.85 3.06
C GLY A 166 27.68 20.62 2.18
N VAL A 167 27.07 19.43 2.25
CA VAL A 167 25.87 19.05 1.48
C VAL A 167 24.62 19.35 2.31
N SER A 168 23.59 19.94 1.70
CA SER A 168 22.31 20.24 2.37
C SER A 168 21.66 19.00 2.98
N SER A 169 20.95 19.20 4.09
CA SER A 169 20.23 18.14 4.80
C SER A 169 19.18 17.47 3.91
N GLU A 170 18.49 18.21 3.04
CA GLU A 170 17.53 17.66 2.06
C GLU A 170 18.19 16.70 1.06
N THR A 171 19.38 17.05 0.57
CA THR A 171 20.15 16.19 -0.35
C THR A 171 20.67 14.95 0.38
N LEU A 172 21.15 15.10 1.62
CA LEU A 172 21.57 13.97 2.45
C LEU A 172 20.42 13.02 2.77
N VAL A 173 19.23 13.54 3.07
CA VAL A 173 18.02 12.73 3.29
C VAL A 173 17.74 11.85 2.07
N ARG A 174 17.81 12.43 0.87
CA ARG A 174 17.60 11.72 -0.39
C ARG A 174 18.65 10.65 -0.66
N ILE A 175 19.93 10.97 -0.44
CA ILE A 175 21.05 10.02 -0.59
C ILE A 175 20.92 8.83 0.36
N ILE A 176 20.67 9.10 1.65
CA ILE A 176 20.51 8.07 2.67
C ILE A 176 19.28 7.20 2.34
N TYR A 177 18.20 7.81 1.86
CA TYR A 177 17.01 7.08 1.46
C TYR A 177 17.25 6.14 0.26
N MET A 178 18.05 6.54 -0.73
CA MET A 178 18.45 5.64 -1.82
C MET A 178 19.20 4.40 -1.28
N GLY A 179 20.16 4.62 -0.38
CA GLY A 179 20.88 3.52 0.28
C GLY A 179 19.96 2.61 1.12
N LEU A 180 18.99 3.20 1.83
CA LEU A 180 17.97 2.45 2.58
C LEU A 180 17.15 1.54 1.65
N ARG A 181 16.77 2.02 0.46
CA ARG A 181 16.02 1.22 -0.52
C ARG A 181 16.87 0.09 -1.10
N GLU A 182 18.14 0.32 -1.39
CA GLU A 182 19.06 -0.71 -1.89
C GLU A 182 19.27 -1.84 -0.86
N GLN A 183 19.35 -1.49 0.42
CA GLN A 183 19.57 -2.44 1.51
C GLN A 183 18.28 -2.90 2.19
N LEU A 184 17.11 -2.58 1.63
CA LEU A 184 15.81 -2.83 2.28
C LEU A 184 15.64 -4.30 2.66
N ASP A 185 16.03 -5.23 1.77
CA ASP A 185 15.92 -6.67 2.02
C ASP A 185 16.82 -7.15 3.17
N GLN A 186 18.00 -6.55 3.32
CA GLN A 186 18.92 -6.90 4.41
C GLN A 186 18.45 -6.27 5.73
N ILE A 187 18.08 -4.99 5.71
CA ILE A 187 17.58 -4.26 6.87
C ILE A 187 16.29 -4.89 7.40
N THR A 188 15.39 -5.32 6.50
CA THR A 188 14.15 -6.01 6.91
C THR A 188 14.43 -7.38 7.52
N LYS A 189 15.43 -8.14 7.03
CA LYS A 189 15.86 -9.39 7.68
C LYS A 189 16.38 -9.15 9.10
N ASP A 190 17.24 -8.16 9.28
CA ASP A 190 17.82 -7.86 10.60
C ASP A 190 16.75 -7.30 11.56
N ALA A 191 15.88 -6.42 11.06
CA ALA A 191 14.75 -5.87 11.82
C ALA A 191 13.73 -6.95 12.20
N ARG A 192 13.47 -7.93 11.33
CA ARG A 192 12.60 -9.09 11.59
C ARG A 192 13.04 -9.84 12.84
N GLU A 193 14.33 -10.14 12.94
CA GLU A 193 14.88 -10.87 14.08
C GLU A 193 14.70 -10.07 15.39
N ALA A 194 15.00 -8.77 15.36
CA ALA A 194 14.84 -7.89 16.50
C ALA A 194 13.37 -7.69 16.93
N ILE A 195 12.47 -7.47 15.97
CA ILE A 195 11.04 -7.28 16.23
C ILE A 195 10.40 -8.58 16.74
N SER A 196 10.76 -9.74 16.18
CA SER A 196 10.28 -11.04 16.66
C SER A 196 10.61 -11.25 18.15
N LEU A 197 11.83 -10.89 18.55
CA LEU A 197 12.23 -10.91 19.95
C LEU A 197 11.39 -9.94 20.81
N ALA A 198 11.16 -8.72 20.34
CA ALA A 198 10.35 -7.73 21.05
C ALA A 198 8.87 -8.14 21.19
N ILE A 199 8.27 -8.71 20.14
CA ILE A 199 6.89 -9.22 20.17
C ILE A 199 6.75 -10.34 21.19
N SER A 200 7.72 -11.27 21.24
CA SER A 200 7.71 -12.34 22.24
C SER A 200 7.67 -11.81 23.68
N GLN A 201 8.39 -10.72 23.95
CA GLN A 201 8.39 -10.04 25.25
C GLN A 201 7.10 -9.24 25.49
N PHE A 202 6.57 -8.60 24.45
CA PHE A 202 5.33 -7.83 24.49
C PHE A 202 4.13 -8.71 24.84
N SER A 203 4.01 -9.89 24.22
CA SER A 203 2.93 -10.85 24.50
C SER A 203 2.94 -11.34 25.95
N ILE A 204 4.13 -11.54 26.55
CA ILE A 204 4.27 -11.92 27.96
C ILE A 204 3.85 -10.78 28.91
N GLY A 205 4.14 -9.52 28.55
CA GLY A 205 3.79 -8.35 29.37
C GLY A 205 2.32 -7.92 29.29
N ALA A 206 1.64 -8.27 28.20
CA ALA A 206 0.27 -7.86 27.88
C ALA A 206 -0.77 -8.32 28.91
N GLU A 207 -0.77 -9.62 29.27
CA GLU A 207 -1.78 -10.21 30.14
C GLU A 207 -1.87 -9.53 31.51
N LYS A 208 -0.71 -9.08 32.03
CA LYS A 208 -0.62 -8.36 33.30
C LYS A 208 -1.19 -6.95 33.17
N LYS A 209 -0.80 -6.20 32.13
CA LYS A 209 -1.27 -4.82 31.90
C LYS A 209 -2.77 -4.74 31.62
N ILE A 210 -3.35 -5.72 30.92
CA ILE A 210 -4.81 -5.79 30.65
C ILE A 210 -5.59 -5.91 31.97
N ARG A 211 -5.12 -6.77 32.88
CA ARG A 211 -5.73 -6.97 34.19
C ARG A 211 -5.69 -5.69 35.03
N ASP A 212 -4.53 -5.03 35.06
CA ASP A 212 -4.35 -3.80 35.81
C ASP A 212 -5.22 -2.66 35.23
N SER A 213 -5.31 -2.53 33.90
CA SER A 213 -6.11 -1.49 33.24
C SER A 213 -7.63 -1.66 33.45
N HIS A 214 -8.15 -2.89 33.37
CA HIS A 214 -9.57 -3.15 33.65
C HIS A 214 -9.92 -2.85 35.10
N ARG A 215 -9.01 -3.18 36.03
CA ARG A 215 -9.13 -2.82 37.45
C ARG A 215 -9.18 -1.30 37.62
N ASP A 216 -8.31 -0.55 36.95
CA ASP A 216 -8.25 0.91 37.05
C ASP A 216 -9.50 1.60 36.49
N ILE A 217 -10.11 1.08 35.42
CA ILE A 217 -11.40 1.57 34.90
C ILE A 217 -12.50 1.45 35.95
N LEU A 218 -12.60 0.28 36.61
CA LEU A 218 -13.60 0.03 37.65
C LEU A 218 -13.32 0.79 38.95
N LEU A 219 -12.06 1.08 39.26
CA LEU A 219 -11.67 1.95 40.38
C LEU A 219 -12.09 3.41 40.14
N ASN A 220 -12.01 3.90 38.91
CA ASN A 220 -12.33 5.28 38.55
C ASN A 220 -13.85 5.52 38.37
N SER A 221 -14.59 4.57 37.77
CA SER A 221 -16.05 4.61 37.74
C SER A 221 -16.66 3.23 37.47
N LEU A 222 -17.59 2.82 38.34
CA LEU A 222 -18.37 1.58 38.20
C LEU A 222 -19.45 1.66 37.10
N ALA A 223 -19.69 2.87 36.56
CA ALA A 223 -20.54 3.14 35.41
C ALA A 223 -20.08 4.43 34.70
N PRO A 224 -19.35 4.36 33.56
CA PRO A 224 -18.77 5.53 32.90
C PRO A 224 -19.80 6.59 32.45
N PRO A 225 -19.65 7.88 32.83
CA PRO A 225 -20.67 8.90 32.58
C PRO A 225 -21.02 9.15 31.10
N LYS A 226 -20.04 9.07 30.18
CA LYS A 226 -20.26 9.24 28.73
C LYS A 226 -21.25 8.20 28.21
N ARG A 227 -21.08 6.94 28.61
CA ARG A 227 -21.92 5.83 28.12
C ARG A 227 -23.32 5.88 28.72
N ILE A 228 -23.46 6.28 29.98
CA ILE A 228 -24.77 6.56 30.58
C ILE A 228 -25.47 7.68 29.80
N ALA A 229 -24.78 8.79 29.50
CA ALA A 229 -25.36 9.90 28.74
C ALA A 229 -25.91 9.46 27.37
N GLN A 230 -25.18 8.61 26.64
CA GLN A 230 -25.65 8.05 25.37
C GLN A 230 -26.91 7.20 25.52
N LEU A 231 -26.90 6.26 26.48
CA LEU A 231 -28.04 5.37 26.70
C LEU A 231 -29.27 6.08 27.28
N ARG A 232 -29.08 7.25 27.90
CA ARG A 232 -30.18 8.12 28.35
C ARG A 232 -30.99 8.71 27.20
N GLU A 233 -30.42 8.82 26.00
CA GLU A 233 -31.12 9.34 24.83
C GLU A 233 -32.15 8.34 24.27
N LEU A 234 -32.09 7.08 24.70
CA LEU A 234 -33.01 6.03 24.26
C LEU A 234 -34.32 6.07 25.05
N ARG A 235 -35.40 5.69 24.38
CA ARG A 235 -36.70 5.38 24.99
C ARG A 235 -36.70 3.92 25.39
N TRP A 236 -36.90 3.67 26.69
CA TRP A 236 -36.82 2.32 27.26
C TRP A 236 -38.19 1.75 27.55
N GLU A 237 -38.37 0.47 27.25
CA GLU A 237 -39.59 -0.29 27.49
C GLU A 237 -39.30 -1.75 27.88
N ILE A 238 -40.25 -2.38 28.56
CA ILE A 238 -40.23 -3.82 28.81
C ILE A 238 -41.01 -4.53 27.71
N VAL A 239 -40.35 -5.43 27.00
CA VAL A 239 -40.94 -6.19 25.89
C VAL A 239 -41.03 -7.66 26.24
N ALA A 240 -42.15 -8.31 25.87
CA ALA A 240 -42.34 -9.73 26.08
C ALA A 240 -41.48 -10.55 25.12
N HIS A 241 -40.81 -11.59 25.62
CA HIS A 241 -40.19 -12.62 24.82
C HIS A 241 -40.94 -13.94 25.07
N ALA A 242 -42.02 -14.15 24.33
CA ALA A 242 -43.05 -15.14 24.66
C ALA A 242 -42.88 -16.49 23.95
N GLU A 243 -42.09 -16.54 22.87
CA GLU A 243 -41.96 -17.74 22.01
C GLU A 243 -40.99 -18.77 22.58
N SER A 244 -40.00 -18.33 23.37
CA SER A 244 -39.03 -19.19 24.04
C SER A 244 -38.44 -18.48 25.25
N ALA A 245 -37.73 -19.21 26.12
CA ALA A 245 -36.96 -18.60 27.19
C ALA A 245 -35.79 -17.78 26.60
N ALA A 246 -35.73 -16.50 26.94
CA ALA A 246 -34.60 -15.63 26.59
C ALA A 246 -33.32 -16.17 27.22
N ILE A 247 -32.24 -16.22 26.43
CA ILE A 247 -30.91 -16.55 26.94
C ILE A 247 -30.29 -15.35 27.64
N LEU A 248 -29.39 -15.60 28.57
CA LEU A 248 -28.54 -14.59 29.20
C LEU A 248 -27.14 -14.66 28.59
N PRO A 249 -26.79 -13.75 27.66
CA PRO A 249 -25.49 -13.74 27.02
C PRO A 249 -24.39 -13.29 27.99
N ASP A 250 -23.14 -13.69 27.74
CA ASP A 250 -21.99 -13.28 28.56
C ASP A 250 -21.58 -11.80 28.39
N CYS A 251 -22.02 -11.15 27.29
CA CYS A 251 -21.96 -9.70 27.09
C CYS A 251 -23.10 -8.94 27.81
N ILE A 252 -24.03 -9.64 28.49
CA ILE A 252 -25.22 -9.14 29.19
C ILE A 252 -26.28 -8.52 28.27
N CYS A 253 -25.89 -7.64 27.36
CA CYS A 253 -26.78 -6.93 26.46
C CYS A 253 -26.19 -6.86 25.05
N ILE A 254 -27.08 -6.80 24.07
CA ILE A 254 -26.74 -6.54 22.68
C ILE A 254 -27.26 -5.16 22.26
N ALA A 255 -26.60 -4.55 21.29
CA ALA A 255 -26.92 -3.23 20.77
C ALA A 255 -26.69 -3.19 19.26
N ALA A 256 -27.32 -2.21 18.60
CA ALA A 256 -27.17 -1.95 17.17
C ALA A 256 -27.18 -0.44 16.89
N THR A 257 -26.54 -0.03 15.79
CA THR A 257 -26.71 1.32 15.18
C THR A 257 -27.94 1.33 14.27
N SER A 258 -28.27 2.46 13.63
CA SER A 258 -29.47 2.55 12.78
C SER A 258 -29.45 1.61 11.56
N GLU A 259 -28.26 1.32 11.02
CA GLU A 259 -28.07 0.46 9.84
C GLU A 259 -27.05 -0.67 10.06
N GLY A 260 -26.56 -0.85 11.30
CA GLY A 260 -25.52 -1.82 11.63
C GLY A 260 -26.03 -3.14 12.20
N PRO A 261 -25.18 -4.18 12.26
CA PRO A 261 -25.54 -5.46 12.86
C PRO A 261 -25.72 -5.37 14.38
N TRP A 262 -26.49 -6.30 14.95
CA TRP A 262 -26.55 -6.50 16.39
C TRP A 262 -25.26 -7.13 16.91
N GLN A 263 -24.71 -6.55 17.97
CA GLN A 263 -23.46 -6.96 18.58
C GLN A 263 -23.41 -6.57 20.06
N SER A 264 -22.33 -6.90 20.77
CA SER A 264 -22.12 -6.40 22.13
C SER A 264 -22.05 -4.87 22.16
N LEU A 265 -22.55 -4.25 23.23
CA LEU A 265 -22.46 -2.80 23.46
C LEU A 265 -21.02 -2.27 23.43
N LEU A 266 -20.01 -3.13 23.56
CA LEU A 266 -18.60 -2.75 23.41
C LEU A 266 -18.28 -2.18 22.02
N PHE A 267 -18.88 -2.75 20.97
CA PHE A 267 -18.53 -2.45 19.57
C PHE A 267 -19.48 -1.44 18.92
N VAL A 268 -20.44 -0.90 19.69
CA VAL A 268 -21.32 0.17 19.23
C VAL A 268 -20.78 1.48 19.82
N ASP A 269 -20.30 2.35 18.94
CA ASP A 269 -19.71 3.64 19.31
C ASP A 269 -20.81 4.68 19.66
N ASP A 270 -20.73 5.88 19.11
CA ASP A 270 -21.52 7.03 19.55
C ASP A 270 -22.95 7.06 18.97
N ASP A 271 -23.29 6.20 18.01
CA ASP A 271 -24.63 6.10 17.40
C ASP A 271 -25.41 4.85 17.85
N VAL A 272 -25.53 4.66 19.16
CA VAL A 272 -26.40 3.61 19.70
C VAL A 272 -27.84 3.91 19.32
N ALA A 273 -28.44 3.07 18.49
CA ALA A 273 -29.82 3.21 18.06
C ALA A 273 -30.76 2.31 18.86
N MET A 274 -30.32 1.08 19.15
CA MET A 274 -31.10 0.10 19.90
C MET A 274 -30.23 -0.67 20.89
N VAL A 275 -30.82 -1.07 22.01
CA VAL A 275 -30.22 -1.95 23.01
C VAL A 275 -31.26 -2.95 23.49
N ALA A 276 -30.89 -4.22 23.66
CA ALA A 276 -31.72 -5.26 24.26
C ALA A 276 -30.95 -6.00 25.37
N MET A 277 -31.55 -6.10 26.55
CA MET A 277 -30.98 -6.80 27.71
C MET A 277 -32.05 -7.72 28.34
N PRO A 278 -31.77 -9.00 28.58
CA PRO A 278 -32.74 -9.92 29.16
C PRO A 278 -32.85 -9.68 30.68
N LEU A 279 -34.05 -9.34 31.15
CA LEU A 279 -34.32 -9.17 32.59
C LEU A 279 -34.71 -10.49 33.25
N THR A 280 -35.50 -11.29 32.52
CA THR A 280 -35.99 -12.62 32.87
C THR A 280 -36.10 -13.46 31.59
N PRO A 281 -36.35 -14.78 31.68
CA PRO A 281 -36.62 -15.61 30.51
C PRO A 281 -37.77 -15.13 29.62
N ASN A 282 -38.72 -14.33 30.14
CA ASN A 282 -39.91 -13.94 29.38
C ASN A 282 -39.98 -12.42 29.11
N ALA A 283 -38.95 -11.66 29.52
CA ALA A 283 -38.98 -10.20 29.46
C ALA A 283 -37.61 -9.62 29.13
N LEU A 284 -37.58 -8.73 28.12
CA LEU A 284 -36.42 -7.97 27.69
C LEU A 284 -36.62 -6.50 28.07
N LEU A 285 -35.55 -5.84 28.50
CA LEU A 285 -35.43 -4.39 28.53
C LEU A 285 -34.93 -3.93 27.16
N VAL A 286 -35.72 -3.13 26.45
CA VAL A 286 -35.38 -2.65 25.11
C VAL A 286 -35.32 -1.13 25.10
N GLY A 287 -34.21 -0.57 24.65
CA GLY A 287 -34.02 0.86 24.41
C GLY A 287 -34.02 1.16 22.91
N LYS A 288 -34.76 2.18 22.47
CA LYS A 288 -34.83 2.62 21.06
C LYS A 288 -34.64 4.13 20.94
N LYS A 289 -33.85 4.58 19.98
CA LYS A 289 -33.64 6.01 19.69
C LYS A 289 -34.86 6.65 19.04
N THR A 290 -35.49 5.92 18.11
CA THR A 290 -36.70 6.37 17.40
C THR A 290 -37.81 5.33 17.51
N ALA A 291 -39.07 5.78 17.64
CA ALA A 291 -40.23 4.88 17.81
C ALA A 291 -40.48 3.96 16.60
N ASP A 292 -40.04 4.36 15.40
CA ASP A 292 -40.22 3.62 14.15
C ASP A 292 -39.21 2.47 13.99
N GLN A 293 -38.21 2.36 14.87
CA GLN A 293 -37.25 1.26 14.83
C GLN A 293 -37.89 -0.03 15.35
N THR A 294 -38.05 -0.99 14.44
CA THR A 294 -38.60 -2.31 14.73
C THR A 294 -37.50 -3.26 15.22
N PHE A 295 -37.73 -3.90 16.37
CA PHE A 295 -36.89 -4.98 16.89
C PHE A 295 -37.71 -6.26 16.91
N GLU A 296 -37.31 -7.26 16.14
CA GLU A 296 -37.98 -8.55 16.11
C GLU A 296 -37.54 -9.40 17.30
N VAL A 297 -38.43 -9.50 18.29
CA VAL A 297 -38.11 -10.09 19.59
C VAL A 297 -37.81 -11.59 19.50
N SER A 298 -38.38 -12.30 18.52
CA SER A 298 -38.13 -13.72 18.21
C SER A 298 -36.65 -13.99 17.89
N GLU A 299 -35.96 -13.03 17.26
CA GLU A 299 -34.56 -13.17 16.85
C GLU A 299 -33.56 -12.99 18.00
N PHE A 300 -34.00 -12.46 19.15
CA PHE A 300 -33.12 -12.08 20.27
C PHE A 300 -32.11 -13.17 20.64
N ASN A 301 -32.56 -14.43 20.78
CA ASN A 301 -31.68 -15.51 21.20
C ASN A 301 -30.55 -15.80 20.19
N SER A 302 -30.84 -15.75 18.88
CA SER A 302 -29.81 -15.92 17.85
C SER A 302 -28.82 -14.76 17.84
N LEU A 303 -29.33 -13.52 17.91
CA LEU A 303 -28.51 -12.32 17.95
C LEU A 303 -27.62 -12.26 19.21
N ALA A 304 -28.19 -12.60 20.36
CA ALA A 304 -27.48 -12.67 21.65
C ALA A 304 -26.41 -13.75 21.65
N ALA A 305 -26.72 -14.96 21.15
CA ALA A 305 -25.76 -16.07 21.10
C ALA A 305 -24.59 -15.76 20.16
N ARG A 306 -24.86 -15.17 18.98
CA ARG A 306 -23.83 -14.71 18.04
C ARG A 306 -22.91 -13.63 18.64
N SER A 307 -23.45 -12.85 19.57
CA SER A 307 -22.72 -11.77 20.26
C SER A 307 -21.94 -12.26 21.50
N CYS A 308 -22.06 -13.54 21.89
CA CYS A 308 -21.34 -14.10 23.04
C CYS A 308 -19.87 -14.37 22.74
N PHE A 309 -19.01 -14.42 23.77
CA PHE A 309 -17.57 -14.67 23.62
C PHE A 309 -17.13 -16.09 24.02
N GLU A 310 -17.61 -16.58 25.16
CA GLU A 310 -17.25 -17.87 25.77
C GLU A 310 -18.45 -18.73 26.12
N PHE A 311 -19.57 -18.11 26.52
CA PHE A 311 -20.78 -18.85 26.87
C PHE A 311 -22.06 -18.01 26.86
N PHE A 312 -23.20 -18.68 26.94
CA PHE A 312 -24.46 -18.08 27.40
C PHE A 312 -25.15 -19.01 28.41
N LEU A 313 -26.09 -18.45 29.17
CA LEU A 313 -26.87 -19.16 30.18
C LEU A 313 -28.34 -19.22 29.75
N SER A 314 -29.04 -20.30 30.11
CA SER A 314 -30.46 -20.47 29.79
C SER A 314 -31.21 -21.16 30.92
N LYS A 315 -32.51 -20.85 31.01
CA LYS A 315 -33.46 -21.57 31.88
C LYS A 315 -33.91 -22.90 31.28
N GLU A 316 -33.92 -23.02 29.96
CA GLU A 316 -34.38 -24.22 29.27
C GLU A 316 -33.26 -24.79 28.40
N GLU A 317 -33.34 -26.08 28.08
CA GLU A 317 -32.47 -26.62 27.03
C GLU A 317 -32.90 -26.03 25.69
N VAL A 318 -31.92 -25.44 25.02
CA VAL A 318 -32.01 -24.77 23.74
C VAL A 318 -31.31 -25.61 22.68
N ALA A 319 -31.95 -25.79 21.52
CA ALA A 319 -31.35 -26.44 20.36
C ALA A 319 -30.35 -25.48 19.68
N LEU A 320 -29.07 -25.86 19.66
CA LEU A 320 -27.99 -25.01 19.15
C LEU A 320 -28.08 -24.81 17.64
N GLU A 321 -28.55 -25.81 16.90
CA GLU A 321 -28.64 -25.79 15.44
C GLU A 321 -29.59 -24.71 14.91
N GLY A 322 -30.56 -24.29 15.75
CA GLY A 322 -31.50 -23.21 15.43
C GLY A 322 -31.02 -21.80 15.81
N ILE A 323 -29.88 -21.68 16.49
CA ILE A 323 -29.43 -20.42 17.12
C ILE A 323 -28.02 -20.02 16.72
N LEU A 324 -27.11 -20.99 16.60
CA LEU A 324 -25.71 -20.81 16.25
C LEU A 324 -25.43 -21.43 14.88
N GLN A 325 -24.98 -20.60 13.95
CA GLN A 325 -24.47 -21.06 12.64
C GLN A 325 -22.95 -21.32 12.65
N ALA A 326 -22.27 -20.94 13.73
CA ALA A 326 -20.83 -21.00 13.91
C ALA A 326 -20.49 -21.30 15.37
N ASP A 327 -19.23 -21.64 15.67
CA ASP A 327 -18.79 -21.85 17.04
C ASP A 327 -19.00 -20.57 17.88
N LEU A 328 -19.42 -20.77 19.13
CA LEU A 328 -19.70 -19.66 20.03
C LEU A 328 -18.45 -18.78 20.24
N GLY A 329 -18.60 -17.48 19.99
CA GLY A 329 -17.53 -16.51 20.05
C GLY A 329 -16.58 -16.48 18.85
N GLN A 330 -16.82 -17.27 17.80
CA GLN A 330 -16.03 -17.20 16.57
C GLN A 330 -16.25 -15.87 15.84
N VAL A 331 -17.52 -15.47 15.66
CA VAL A 331 -17.88 -14.23 14.95
C VAL A 331 -17.24 -13.01 15.61
N VAL A 332 -17.37 -12.88 16.94
CA VAL A 332 -16.81 -11.74 17.69
C VAL A 332 -15.29 -11.64 17.52
N ARG A 333 -14.57 -12.77 17.57
CA ARG A 333 -13.11 -12.80 17.39
C ARG A 333 -12.70 -12.42 15.98
N THR A 334 -13.42 -12.93 14.97
CA THR A 334 -13.19 -12.56 13.58
C THR A 334 -13.36 -11.06 13.37
N GLU A 335 -14.42 -10.45 13.91
CA GLU A 335 -14.64 -9.00 13.81
C GLU A 335 -13.56 -8.19 14.54
N ILE A 336 -13.14 -8.62 15.74
CA ILE A 336 -12.04 -7.99 16.48
C ILE A 336 -10.74 -8.03 15.66
N ASN A 337 -10.35 -9.20 15.17
CA ASN A 337 -9.11 -9.37 14.41
C ASN A 337 -9.12 -8.59 13.10
N LYS A 338 -10.28 -8.52 12.44
CA LYS A 338 -10.48 -7.73 11.24
C LYS A 338 -10.32 -6.23 11.53
N ALA A 339 -11.03 -5.70 12.54
CA ALA A 339 -10.97 -4.29 12.91
C ALA A 339 -9.55 -3.84 13.31
N VAL A 340 -8.84 -4.69 14.07
CA VAL A 340 -7.44 -4.44 14.45
C VAL A 340 -6.52 -4.42 13.23
N SER A 341 -6.64 -5.41 12.35
CA SER A 341 -5.82 -5.50 11.14
C SER A 341 -6.07 -4.31 10.21
N GLU A 342 -7.33 -3.98 9.92
CA GLU A 342 -7.71 -2.85 9.06
C GLU A 342 -7.17 -1.51 9.59
N LYS A 343 -7.27 -1.26 10.91
CA LYS A 343 -6.79 0.00 11.49
C LYS A 343 -5.26 0.11 11.48
N ILE A 344 -4.54 -0.99 11.73
CA ILE A 344 -3.07 -1.00 11.58
C ILE A 344 -2.69 -0.75 10.13
N LEU A 345 -3.37 -1.40 9.19
CA LEU A 345 -3.13 -1.23 7.76
C LEU A 345 -3.32 0.20 7.29
N GLU A 346 -4.38 0.85 7.78
CA GLU A 346 -4.63 2.28 7.51
C GLU A 346 -3.47 3.14 7.99
N VAL A 347 -3.04 2.97 9.25
CA VAL A 347 -1.93 3.75 9.85
C VAL A 347 -0.61 3.51 9.12
N ILE A 348 -0.30 2.25 8.78
CA ILE A 348 0.94 1.92 8.07
C ILE A 348 0.88 2.41 6.62
N GLY A 349 -0.26 2.27 5.96
CA GLY A 349 -0.50 2.81 4.63
C GLY A 349 -0.29 4.31 4.60
N GLU A 350 -0.83 5.05 5.57
CA GLU A 350 -0.56 6.48 5.74
C GLU A 350 0.92 6.77 5.99
N TYR A 351 1.57 5.96 6.84
CA TYR A 351 2.99 6.13 7.19
C TYR A 351 3.95 5.92 6.00
N LEU A 352 3.62 4.98 5.11
CA LEU A 352 4.47 4.59 3.98
C LEU A 352 4.14 5.31 2.67
N ARG A 353 3.04 6.08 2.63
CA ARG A 353 2.71 6.90 1.46
C ARG A 353 3.66 8.08 1.33
N ALA A 354 4.14 8.28 0.11
CA ALA A 354 4.88 9.47 -0.24
C ALA A 354 3.90 10.64 -0.48
N PRO A 355 4.13 11.84 0.09
CA PRO A 355 3.19 12.95 0.00
C PRO A 355 3.28 13.65 -1.35
N LEU A 356 2.23 13.65 -2.18
CA LEU A 356 2.19 14.34 -3.50
C LEU A 356 2.73 15.77 -3.44
N SER A 357 3.46 16.22 -4.48
CA SER A 357 3.80 17.65 -4.59
C SER A 357 2.54 18.48 -4.82
N GLU A 358 2.60 19.76 -4.45
CA GLU A 358 1.51 20.72 -4.71
C GLU A 358 1.15 20.77 -6.20
N GLN A 359 2.15 20.69 -7.08
CA GLN A 359 1.94 20.65 -8.53
C GLN A 359 1.21 19.36 -8.96
N ALA A 360 1.59 18.21 -8.42
CA ALA A 360 0.92 16.93 -8.72
C ALA A 360 -0.55 16.92 -8.32
N LEU A 361 -0.87 17.52 -7.16
CA LEU A 361 -2.24 17.65 -6.65
C LEU A 361 -3.14 18.47 -7.58
N GLU A 362 -2.63 19.56 -8.15
CA GLU A 362 -3.40 20.38 -9.09
C GLU A 362 -3.56 19.70 -10.46
N LEU A 363 -2.50 19.08 -10.97
CA LEU A 363 -2.50 18.47 -12.30
C LEU A 363 -3.36 17.20 -12.38
N ASN A 364 -3.48 16.45 -11.29
CA ASN A 364 -4.37 15.28 -11.20
C ASN A 364 -5.86 15.64 -11.40
N LYS A 365 -6.25 16.91 -11.23
CA LYS A 365 -7.63 17.37 -11.45
C LYS A 365 -7.98 17.56 -12.93
N ILE A 366 -7.00 17.46 -13.85
CA ILE A 366 -7.12 17.84 -15.27
C ILE A 366 -7.28 16.62 -16.20
N GLN A 367 -7.58 15.43 -15.66
CA GLN A 367 -7.68 14.18 -16.45
C GLN A 367 -8.82 14.22 -17.48
N LYS A 368 -8.54 13.77 -18.72
CA LYS A 368 -9.53 13.61 -19.79
C LYS A 368 -9.82 12.14 -20.09
N LYS A 369 -11.09 11.84 -20.38
CA LYS A 369 -11.56 10.50 -20.76
C LYS A 369 -11.15 10.16 -22.20
N PRO A 370 -10.70 8.92 -22.48
CA PRO A 370 -10.34 8.51 -23.84
C PRO A 370 -11.54 8.51 -24.79
N ALA A 371 -11.27 8.76 -26.08
CA ALA A 371 -12.25 8.69 -27.16
C ALA A 371 -12.56 7.23 -27.55
N THR A 372 -13.79 6.97 -27.96
CA THR A 372 -14.32 5.64 -28.34
C THR A 372 -14.04 5.28 -29.81
N GLU A 373 -14.09 3.97 -30.08
CA GLU A 373 -13.71 3.26 -31.32
C GLU A 373 -14.33 3.78 -32.62
N ASP A 374 -13.46 4.04 -33.60
CA ASP A 374 -13.77 4.21 -35.03
C ASP A 374 -12.81 3.36 -35.88
N SER A 375 -13.14 3.12 -37.15
CA SER A 375 -12.25 2.47 -38.11
C SER A 375 -11.02 3.35 -38.42
N TYR A 376 -9.81 2.79 -38.31
CA TYR A 376 -8.56 3.54 -38.53
C TYR A 376 -7.98 3.29 -39.93
N ASN A 377 -7.43 4.33 -40.54
CA ASN A 377 -6.71 4.26 -41.82
C ASN A 377 -5.23 4.64 -41.59
N ILE A 378 -4.31 3.78 -42.02
CA ILE A 378 -2.87 3.93 -41.80
C ILE A 378 -2.20 4.10 -43.16
N GLN A 379 -1.44 5.18 -43.34
CA GLN A 379 -0.75 5.45 -44.60
C GLN A 379 0.67 4.85 -44.60
N LEU A 380 1.10 4.30 -45.74
CA LEU A 380 2.51 3.97 -45.99
C LEU A 380 3.04 4.80 -47.17
N MET A 381 4.24 5.35 -47.01
CA MET A 381 4.94 6.12 -48.03
C MET A 381 6.36 5.60 -48.22
N LEU A 382 6.81 5.51 -49.48
CA LEU A 382 8.22 5.40 -49.83
C LEU A 382 8.70 6.77 -50.31
N TYR A 383 9.72 7.31 -49.66
CA TYR A 383 10.33 8.59 -49.99
C TYR A 383 11.61 8.31 -50.77
N ASP A 384 11.85 9.00 -51.89
CA ASP A 384 13.02 8.88 -52.78
C ASP A 384 13.33 7.53 -53.44
N PHE A 385 12.60 6.46 -53.13
CA PHE A 385 12.79 5.14 -53.73
C PHE A 385 11.50 4.35 -53.91
N GLY A 386 11.61 3.21 -54.61
CA GLY A 386 10.55 2.22 -54.76
C GLY A 386 9.51 2.58 -55.82
N ASP A 387 8.54 1.68 -55.98
CA ASP A 387 7.39 1.81 -56.87
C ASP A 387 6.09 1.37 -56.18
N GLU A 388 4.97 1.43 -56.90
CA GLU A 388 3.65 1.06 -56.35
C GLU A 388 3.58 -0.42 -55.95
N GLU A 389 4.31 -1.31 -56.63
CA GLU A 389 4.32 -2.74 -56.31
C GLU A 389 5.05 -3.00 -55.00
N LEU A 390 6.24 -2.42 -54.83
CA LEU A 390 7.02 -2.49 -53.59
C LEU A 390 6.22 -1.88 -52.43
N ALA A 391 5.58 -0.73 -52.64
CA ALA A 391 4.76 -0.08 -51.63
C ALA A 391 3.59 -0.96 -51.17
N LYS A 392 2.91 -1.66 -52.09
CA LYS A 392 1.81 -2.60 -51.75
C LYS A 392 2.31 -3.81 -50.98
N ARG A 393 3.42 -4.42 -51.41
CA ARG A 393 4.03 -5.57 -50.72
C ARG A 393 4.45 -5.20 -49.30
N LEU A 394 5.11 -4.05 -49.15
CA LEU A 394 5.53 -3.54 -47.84
C LEU A 394 4.34 -3.16 -46.98
N ALA A 395 3.28 -2.57 -47.55
CA ALA A 395 2.06 -2.25 -46.81
C ALA A 395 1.36 -3.48 -46.24
N GLU A 396 1.29 -4.58 -46.98
CA GLU A 396 0.72 -5.83 -46.44
C GLU A 396 1.59 -6.41 -45.32
N ALA A 397 2.92 -6.42 -45.49
CA ALA A 397 3.84 -6.87 -44.44
C ALA A 397 3.76 -5.99 -43.16
N VAL A 398 3.76 -4.67 -43.30
CA VAL A 398 3.62 -3.73 -42.17
C VAL A 398 2.26 -3.86 -41.51
N LYS A 399 1.19 -4.09 -42.27
CA LYS A 399 -0.15 -4.36 -41.73
C LYS A 399 -0.17 -5.61 -40.85
N GLU A 400 0.47 -6.70 -41.27
CA GLU A 400 0.59 -7.91 -40.44
C GLU A 400 1.32 -7.61 -39.12
N ILE A 401 2.42 -6.83 -39.16
CA ILE A 401 3.16 -6.41 -37.96
C ILE A 401 2.29 -5.55 -37.04
N VAL A 402 1.58 -4.56 -37.60
CA VAL A 402 0.70 -3.66 -36.84
C VAL A 402 -0.43 -4.44 -36.16
N LEU A 403 -1.07 -5.36 -36.86
CA LEU A 403 -2.15 -6.19 -36.31
C LEU A 403 -1.65 -7.12 -35.20
N SER A 404 -0.43 -7.62 -35.32
CA SER A 404 0.17 -8.49 -34.29
C SER A 404 0.71 -7.73 -33.07
N ALA A 405 0.86 -6.40 -33.14
CA ALA A 405 1.33 -5.59 -32.01
C ALA A 405 0.26 -5.31 -30.94
N ASP A 406 -1.03 -5.51 -31.27
CA ASP A 406 -2.18 -5.28 -30.39
C ASP A 406 -2.18 -3.87 -29.74
N LEU A 407 -2.37 -2.85 -30.57
CA LEU A 407 -2.27 -1.44 -30.13
C LEU A 407 -3.50 -0.95 -29.33
N GLY A 408 -4.59 -1.72 -29.27
CA GLY A 408 -5.83 -1.32 -28.61
C GLY A 408 -6.32 0.07 -29.03
N VAL A 409 -6.54 0.96 -28.06
CA VAL A 409 -7.00 2.34 -28.32
C VAL A 409 -5.95 3.26 -28.96
N ALA A 410 -4.68 2.86 -28.99
CA ALA A 410 -3.60 3.66 -29.56
C ALA A 410 -3.61 3.67 -31.11
N TYR A 411 -4.42 2.84 -31.77
CA TYR A 411 -4.64 2.95 -33.23
C TYR A 411 -5.11 4.35 -33.64
N SER A 412 -5.88 5.03 -32.77
CA SER A 412 -6.41 6.38 -33.01
C SER A 412 -5.34 7.46 -33.20
N VAL A 413 -4.13 7.24 -32.68
CA VAL A 413 -3.02 8.18 -32.73
C VAL A 413 -1.92 7.74 -33.70
N LEU A 414 -2.11 6.67 -34.47
CA LEU A 414 -1.18 6.25 -35.52
C LEU A 414 -1.55 6.92 -36.86
N ASP A 415 -0.63 7.67 -37.45
CA ASP A 415 -0.81 8.28 -38.78
C ASP A 415 -0.31 7.35 -39.91
N GLY A 416 0.89 6.79 -39.75
CA GLY A 416 1.50 6.00 -40.81
C GLY A 416 3.00 5.80 -40.72
N PHE A 417 3.54 5.23 -41.79
CA PHE A 417 4.96 4.88 -41.95
C PHE A 417 5.53 5.57 -43.19
N THR A 418 6.77 6.03 -43.10
CA THR A 418 7.54 6.56 -44.23
C THR A 418 8.91 5.93 -44.24
N PHE A 419 9.24 5.20 -45.31
CA PHE A 419 10.58 4.63 -45.50
C PHE A 419 11.37 5.53 -46.46
N ALA A 420 12.62 5.87 -46.14
CA ALA A 420 13.42 6.83 -46.91
C ALA A 420 14.91 6.44 -47.00
N ASN A 421 15.53 6.50 -48.19
CA ASN A 421 17.00 6.36 -48.28
C ASN A 421 17.69 7.68 -47.86
N ASP A 422 17.18 8.81 -48.29
CA ASP A 422 17.44 10.16 -47.79
C ASP A 422 16.59 10.41 -46.53
N TYR A 423 17.02 9.75 -45.46
CA TYR A 423 16.38 9.82 -44.15
C TYR A 423 16.27 11.25 -43.59
N GLU A 424 17.33 12.06 -43.75
CA GLU A 424 17.32 13.46 -43.30
C GLU A 424 16.36 14.31 -44.14
N GLY A 425 16.37 14.12 -45.46
CA GLY A 425 15.44 14.79 -46.38
C GLY A 425 13.98 14.49 -46.04
N ALA A 426 13.66 13.23 -45.72
CA ALA A 426 12.32 12.84 -45.29
C ALA A 426 11.90 13.51 -43.97
N ILE A 427 12.79 13.60 -42.97
CA ILE A 427 12.52 14.30 -41.70
C ILE A 427 12.30 15.81 -41.93
N GLY A 428 13.13 16.43 -42.77
CA GLY A 428 13.10 17.87 -43.04
C GLY A 428 11.92 18.31 -43.91
N SER A 429 11.45 17.47 -44.82
CA SER A 429 10.38 17.78 -45.78
C SER A 429 8.98 17.32 -45.35
N LEU A 430 8.85 16.58 -44.25
CA LEU A 430 7.55 16.14 -43.73
C LEU A 430 6.69 17.34 -43.28
N ASP A 431 5.52 17.50 -43.91
CA ASP A 431 4.50 18.43 -43.42
C ASP A 431 3.91 17.92 -42.11
N ARG A 432 4.12 18.67 -41.03
CA ARG A 432 3.64 18.33 -39.69
C ARG A 432 2.25 18.88 -39.40
N GLY A 433 1.69 19.73 -40.26
CA GLY A 433 0.40 20.38 -40.05
C GLY A 433 0.41 21.46 -38.95
N TYR A 434 1.60 21.90 -38.52
CA TYR A 434 1.85 23.03 -37.61
C TYR A 434 3.28 23.55 -37.81
N GLU A 435 3.55 24.80 -37.43
CA GLU A 435 4.91 25.35 -37.46
C GLU A 435 5.76 24.72 -36.33
N PRO A 436 6.83 23.98 -36.66
CA PRO A 436 7.68 23.37 -35.65
C PRO A 436 8.52 24.43 -34.92
N THR A 437 8.65 24.29 -33.61
CA THR A 437 9.49 25.18 -32.77
C THR A 437 10.98 24.85 -32.85
N GLN A 438 11.34 23.65 -33.33
CA GLN A 438 12.72 23.18 -33.47
C GLN A 438 12.87 22.31 -34.74
N GLU A 439 14.03 22.42 -35.39
CA GLU A 439 14.44 21.48 -36.43
C GLU A 439 14.72 20.11 -35.82
N LEU A 440 14.16 19.05 -36.42
CA LEU A 440 14.47 17.68 -36.02
C LEU A 440 15.76 17.25 -36.72
N LYS A 441 16.62 16.55 -35.99
CA LYS A 441 17.87 15.99 -36.51
C LYS A 441 17.93 14.50 -36.18
N SER A 442 18.59 13.73 -37.04
CA SER A 442 18.90 12.35 -36.71
C SER A 442 19.67 12.20 -35.41
N THR A 443 19.37 11.11 -34.71
CA THR A 443 20.07 10.72 -33.49
C THR A 443 21.31 9.91 -33.86
N TYR A 444 22.47 10.40 -33.43
CA TYR A 444 23.74 9.67 -33.44
C TYR A 444 24.15 9.45 -31.99
N SER A 445 24.43 8.22 -31.60
CA SER A 445 24.90 7.91 -30.24
C SER A 445 25.96 6.80 -30.26
N PRO A 446 26.72 6.63 -29.16
CA PRO A 446 27.60 5.46 -28.98
C PRO A 446 26.86 4.12 -29.12
N LEU A 447 25.54 4.08 -28.87
CA LEU A 447 24.70 2.88 -29.04
C LEU A 447 24.38 2.55 -30.52
N GLY A 448 24.74 3.44 -31.45
CA GLY A 448 24.51 3.26 -32.88
C GLY A 448 23.83 4.45 -33.56
N ILE A 449 23.53 4.25 -34.85
CA ILE A 449 22.87 5.23 -35.72
C ILE A 449 21.36 5.04 -35.59
N GLY A 450 20.61 6.13 -35.35
CA GLY A 450 19.15 6.10 -35.35
C GLY A 450 18.61 5.61 -36.70
N VAL A 451 17.91 4.48 -36.69
CA VAL A 451 17.34 3.83 -37.90
C VAL A 451 15.86 4.17 -38.13
N ALA A 452 15.19 4.72 -37.11
CA ALA A 452 13.80 5.15 -37.18
C ALA A 452 13.50 6.25 -36.14
N MET A 453 12.48 7.06 -36.41
CA MET A 453 12.06 8.18 -35.57
C MET A 453 10.53 8.36 -35.59
N PRO A 454 9.87 8.42 -34.42
CA PRO A 454 8.48 8.86 -34.32
C PRO A 454 8.40 10.39 -34.45
N ILE A 455 7.49 10.89 -35.29
CA ILE A 455 7.25 12.32 -35.48
C ILE A 455 5.77 12.62 -35.26
N THR A 456 5.48 13.61 -34.40
CA THR A 456 4.11 14.10 -34.19
C THR A 456 3.66 14.95 -35.38
N VAL A 457 2.53 14.59 -35.98
CA VAL A 457 1.88 15.28 -37.10
C VAL A 457 0.44 15.64 -36.73
N LYS A 458 -0.09 16.71 -37.31
CA LYS A 458 -1.50 17.08 -37.21
C LYS A 458 -2.23 16.63 -38.48
N SER A 459 -3.00 15.55 -38.34
CA SER A 459 -3.71 14.89 -39.43
C SER A 459 -5.20 14.85 -39.07
N GLU A 460 -6.07 15.29 -39.99
CA GLU A 460 -7.53 15.38 -39.76
C GLU A 460 -7.94 16.19 -38.51
N GLY A 461 -7.12 17.17 -38.12
CA GLY A 461 -7.37 18.00 -36.93
C GLY A 461 -6.94 17.39 -35.60
N ALA A 462 -6.49 16.13 -35.57
CA ALA A 462 -5.94 15.45 -34.39
C ALA A 462 -4.40 15.34 -34.44
N LEU A 463 -3.76 15.27 -33.28
CA LEU A 463 -2.34 14.93 -33.18
C LEU A 463 -2.18 13.42 -33.30
N LYS A 464 -1.40 12.98 -34.30
CA LYS A 464 -1.06 11.58 -34.56
C LYS A 464 0.47 11.44 -34.67
N THR A 465 0.96 10.21 -34.73
CA THR A 465 2.38 9.88 -34.83
C THR A 465 2.64 9.18 -36.16
N ARG A 466 3.60 9.71 -36.93
CA ARG A 466 4.14 9.08 -38.14
C ARG A 466 5.56 8.57 -37.86
N PHE A 467 5.84 7.33 -38.23
CA PHE A 467 7.18 6.77 -38.12
C PHE A 467 7.96 7.01 -39.42
N ILE A 468 9.14 7.62 -39.33
CA ILE A 468 10.10 7.67 -40.42
C ILE A 468 11.18 6.63 -40.18
N LEU A 469 11.42 5.75 -41.16
CA LEU A 469 12.35 4.63 -41.11
C LEU A 469 13.36 4.74 -42.26
N ARG A 470 14.59 4.28 -42.04
CA ARG A 470 15.60 4.18 -43.11
C ARG A 470 15.18 3.15 -44.16
N GLY A 471 15.44 3.44 -45.43
CA GLY A 471 14.96 2.67 -46.58
C GLY A 471 15.39 1.20 -46.56
N PHE A 472 16.59 0.90 -46.07
CA PHE A 472 17.08 -0.48 -45.92
C PHE A 472 16.18 -1.35 -45.03
N LEU A 473 15.39 -0.77 -44.11
CA LEU A 473 14.44 -1.52 -43.30
C LEU A 473 13.27 -2.05 -44.15
N ALA A 474 12.93 -1.41 -45.27
CA ALA A 474 11.93 -1.94 -46.21
C ALA A 474 12.43 -3.25 -46.84
N ASP A 475 13.70 -3.28 -47.27
CA ASP A 475 14.33 -4.48 -47.84
C ASP A 475 14.44 -5.57 -46.77
N ALA A 476 14.86 -5.22 -45.56
CA ALA A 476 14.97 -6.15 -44.45
C ALA A 476 13.62 -6.74 -44.02
N ILE A 477 12.51 -5.98 -44.06
CA ILE A 477 11.18 -6.53 -43.76
C ILE A 477 10.74 -7.58 -44.81
N LEU A 478 11.13 -7.39 -46.07
CA LEU A 478 10.68 -8.22 -47.20
C LEU A 478 11.64 -9.35 -47.56
N THR A 479 12.80 -9.45 -46.90
CA THR A 479 13.82 -10.47 -47.16
C THR A 479 13.45 -11.84 -46.61
N ASP A 480 13.97 -12.90 -47.23
CA ASP A 480 13.86 -14.29 -46.73
C ASP A 480 14.96 -14.63 -45.70
N VAL A 481 15.91 -13.71 -45.47
CA VAL A 481 16.93 -13.86 -44.43
C VAL A 481 16.30 -13.62 -43.06
N GLU A 482 16.06 -14.71 -42.33
CA GLU A 482 15.33 -14.68 -41.06
C GLU A 482 15.90 -13.70 -40.02
N ASP A 483 17.22 -13.58 -39.90
CA ASP A 483 17.84 -12.68 -38.92
C ASP A 483 17.62 -11.20 -39.27
N ASP A 484 17.82 -10.82 -40.54
CA ASP A 484 17.58 -9.44 -41.02
C ASP A 484 16.10 -9.06 -40.90
N ARG A 485 15.22 -9.99 -41.28
CA ARG A 485 13.76 -9.81 -41.16
C ARG A 485 13.34 -9.66 -39.71
N ARG A 486 13.85 -10.52 -38.82
CA ARG A 486 13.57 -10.46 -37.38
C ARG A 486 14.01 -9.12 -36.79
N ALA A 487 15.22 -8.65 -37.09
CA ALA A 487 15.72 -7.37 -36.59
C ALA A 487 14.87 -6.16 -37.06
N ALA A 488 14.47 -6.14 -38.33
CA ALA A 488 13.63 -5.07 -38.87
C ALA A 488 12.21 -5.09 -38.30
N VAL A 489 11.60 -6.28 -38.17
CA VAL A 489 10.28 -6.45 -37.53
C VAL A 489 10.33 -6.03 -36.06
N ASN A 490 11.35 -6.43 -35.31
CA ASN A 490 11.54 -6.01 -33.91
C ASN A 490 11.66 -4.49 -33.78
N THR A 491 12.31 -3.82 -34.74
CA THR A 491 12.40 -2.35 -34.78
C THR A 491 11.02 -1.72 -34.94
N VAL A 492 10.17 -2.26 -35.82
CA VAL A 492 8.79 -1.77 -35.99
C VAL A 492 7.95 -2.02 -34.73
N PHE A 493 8.05 -3.21 -34.12
CA PHE A 493 7.39 -3.50 -32.84
C PHE A 493 7.83 -2.55 -31.72
N TYR A 494 9.12 -2.24 -31.64
CA TYR A 494 9.66 -1.30 -30.65
C TYR A 494 8.98 0.08 -30.79
N LEU A 495 8.89 0.61 -32.02
CA LEU A 495 8.24 1.89 -32.31
C LEU A 495 6.75 1.90 -31.97
N LEU A 496 6.05 0.82 -32.35
CA LEU A 496 4.63 0.63 -32.08
C LEU A 496 4.33 0.58 -30.58
N ASN A 497 5.15 -0.12 -29.80
CA ASN A 497 4.99 -0.13 -28.34
C ASN A 497 5.31 1.23 -27.72
N GLY A 498 6.27 1.98 -28.28
CA GLY A 498 6.52 3.36 -27.87
C GLY A 498 5.29 4.27 -28.05
N LEU A 499 4.53 4.07 -29.13
CA LEU A 499 3.26 4.77 -29.36
C LEU A 499 2.19 4.42 -28.33
N VAL A 500 2.09 3.14 -27.94
CA VAL A 500 1.14 2.70 -26.91
C VAL A 500 1.46 3.37 -25.58
N LEU A 501 2.74 3.39 -25.18
CA LEU A 501 3.16 4.02 -23.94
C LEU A 501 2.92 5.53 -23.95
N ASP A 502 3.30 6.23 -25.04
CA ASP A 502 3.03 7.66 -25.22
C ASP A 502 1.52 7.95 -25.16
N TYR A 503 0.67 7.11 -25.76
CA TYR A 503 -0.79 7.23 -25.63
C TYR A 503 -1.27 7.07 -24.18
N LEU A 504 -0.76 6.08 -23.44
CA LEU A 504 -1.13 5.84 -22.05
C LEU A 504 -0.75 7.04 -21.17
N GLU A 505 0.47 7.55 -21.32
CA GLU A 505 0.90 8.76 -20.60
C GLU A 505 0.02 9.97 -20.94
N ARG A 506 -0.24 10.19 -22.23
CA ARG A 506 -1.03 11.33 -22.69
C ARG A 506 -2.45 11.34 -22.15
N THR A 507 -3.05 10.16 -22.02
CA THR A 507 -4.42 10.00 -21.55
C THR A 507 -4.52 10.04 -20.03
N ARG A 508 -3.56 9.46 -19.31
CA ARG A 508 -3.55 9.42 -17.84
C ARG A 508 -3.05 10.72 -17.21
N PHE A 509 -2.10 11.40 -17.86
CA PHE A 509 -1.39 12.56 -17.30
C PHE A 509 -1.56 13.82 -18.17
N SER A 510 -2.75 14.04 -18.71
CA SER A 510 -3.03 15.16 -19.64
C SER A 510 -2.70 16.54 -19.08
N GLY A 511 -2.83 16.76 -17.76
CA GLY A 511 -2.43 18.01 -17.11
C GLY A 511 -0.92 18.28 -17.19
N TRP A 512 -0.10 17.25 -16.96
CA TRP A 512 1.36 17.36 -16.86
C TRP A 512 2.05 17.71 -18.17
N MET A 513 1.46 17.37 -19.32
CA MET A 513 1.99 17.77 -20.62
C MET A 513 1.63 19.20 -21.03
N LEU A 514 0.56 19.77 -20.45
CA LEU A 514 0.04 21.08 -20.84
C LEU A 514 0.74 22.22 -20.09
N GLU A 515 1.27 21.95 -18.90
CA GLU A 515 2.01 22.92 -18.10
C GLU A 515 3.50 22.61 -18.12
N LYS A 516 4.32 23.64 -18.37
CA LYS A 516 5.77 23.49 -18.25
C LYS A 516 6.09 23.22 -16.79
N LEU A 517 6.73 22.10 -16.53
CA LEU A 517 7.29 21.77 -15.23
C LEU A 517 8.10 22.97 -14.68
N GLN A 518 7.80 23.40 -13.45
CA GLN A 518 8.54 24.49 -12.82
C GLN A 518 9.93 23.99 -12.47
N ALA A 519 10.93 24.36 -13.27
CA ALA A 519 12.31 23.84 -13.29
C ALA A 519 12.87 23.45 -11.91
N SER A 520 12.51 22.30 -11.40
CA SER A 520 13.09 21.65 -10.23
C SER A 520 14.23 20.74 -10.67
N ILE A 521 15.07 20.28 -9.74
CA ILE A 521 16.05 19.25 -10.05
C ILE A 521 15.39 17.97 -10.61
N ASP A 522 14.19 17.65 -10.15
CA ASP A 522 13.42 16.49 -10.60
C ASP A 522 13.02 16.60 -12.08
N ASP A 523 12.66 17.78 -12.54
CA ASP A 523 12.32 18.00 -13.94
C ASP A 523 13.54 17.89 -14.85
N TYR A 524 14.68 18.40 -14.37
CA TYR A 524 15.95 18.29 -15.08
C TYR A 524 16.38 16.82 -15.22
N PHE A 525 16.28 16.03 -14.15
CA PHE A 525 16.55 14.60 -14.20
C PHE A 525 15.51 13.87 -15.06
N TYR A 526 14.24 14.21 -14.95
CA TYR A 526 13.19 13.58 -15.73
C TYR A 526 13.40 13.76 -17.24
N ALA A 527 13.75 14.98 -17.69
CA ALA A 527 14.01 15.26 -19.10
C ALA A 527 15.12 14.37 -19.70
N ARG A 528 16.06 13.93 -18.87
CA ARG A 528 17.17 13.02 -19.23
C ARG A 528 16.80 11.55 -19.05
N ALA A 529 16.12 11.23 -17.96
CA ALA A 529 15.86 9.87 -17.52
C ALA A 529 14.60 9.25 -18.13
N ARG A 530 13.67 10.06 -18.66
CA ARG A 530 12.38 9.61 -19.22
C ARG A 530 12.53 8.44 -20.19
N LYS A 531 13.48 8.51 -21.12
CA LYS A 531 13.68 7.49 -22.16
C LYS A 531 14.02 6.10 -21.60
N ILE A 532 14.45 5.99 -20.34
CA ILE A 532 14.93 4.74 -19.77
C ILE A 532 13.78 3.75 -19.52
N PHE A 533 12.65 4.23 -18.97
CA PHE A 533 11.49 3.35 -18.79
C PHE A 533 10.81 3.06 -20.14
N ASP A 534 10.88 3.99 -21.11
CA ASP A 534 10.45 3.75 -22.51
C ASP A 534 11.23 2.57 -23.10
N ILE A 535 12.56 2.61 -22.97
CA ILE A 535 13.45 1.53 -23.45
C ILE A 535 13.06 0.19 -22.80
N TYR A 536 12.87 0.17 -21.47
CA TYR A 536 12.46 -1.05 -20.78
C TYR A 536 11.13 -1.60 -21.32
N TYR A 537 10.10 -0.75 -21.41
CA TYR A 537 8.77 -1.14 -21.89
C TYR A 537 8.80 -1.64 -23.33
N CYS A 538 9.38 -0.84 -24.23
CA CYS A 538 9.46 -1.16 -25.65
C CYS A 538 10.24 -2.44 -25.89
N THR A 539 11.44 -2.58 -25.30
CA THR A 539 12.26 -3.78 -25.46
C THR A 539 11.57 -5.01 -24.87
N ARG A 540 10.93 -4.90 -23.70
CA ARG A 540 10.17 -6.01 -23.10
C ARG A 540 9.06 -6.53 -23.99
N ARG A 541 8.43 -5.65 -24.78
CA ARG A 541 7.33 -5.99 -25.68
C ARG A 541 7.79 -6.39 -27.10
N SER A 542 9.02 -6.02 -27.49
CA SER A 542 9.53 -6.24 -28.85
C SER A 542 10.56 -7.36 -28.96
N THR A 543 11.22 -7.77 -27.87
CA THR A 543 12.22 -8.84 -27.92
C THR A 543 11.56 -10.21 -27.99
N LEU A 544 11.93 -11.00 -29.00
CA LEU A 544 11.30 -12.29 -29.31
C LEU A 544 12.14 -13.52 -28.94
N SER A 545 13.46 -13.36 -28.75
CA SER A 545 14.38 -14.48 -28.50
C SER A 545 15.43 -14.17 -27.43
N LEU A 546 15.97 -15.23 -26.80
CA LEU A 546 17.08 -15.12 -25.85
C LEU A 546 18.38 -14.66 -26.52
N ASP A 547 18.57 -14.98 -27.79
CA ASP A 547 19.75 -14.57 -28.55
C ASP A 547 19.76 -13.04 -28.72
N ASP A 548 18.62 -12.45 -29.13
CA ASP A 548 18.46 -11.00 -29.23
C ASP A 548 18.68 -10.32 -27.86
N ALA A 549 18.20 -10.94 -26.77
CA ALA A 549 18.40 -10.43 -25.41
C ALA A 549 19.88 -10.47 -24.97
N SER A 550 20.62 -11.51 -25.38
CA SER A 550 22.03 -11.71 -25.02
C SER A 550 22.96 -10.72 -25.74
N MET A 551 22.64 -10.32 -26.97
CA MET A 551 23.40 -9.29 -27.69
C MET A 551 23.47 -7.97 -26.90
N HIS A 552 22.41 -7.60 -26.18
CA HIS A 552 22.41 -6.39 -25.35
C HIS A 552 23.39 -6.46 -24.17
N ILE A 553 23.68 -7.68 -23.66
CA ILE A 553 24.69 -7.88 -22.62
C ILE A 553 26.08 -7.70 -23.21
N GLU A 554 26.37 -8.28 -24.37
CA GLU A 554 27.66 -8.12 -25.07
C GLU A 554 27.95 -6.64 -25.37
N ASP A 555 26.95 -5.92 -25.89
CA ASP A 555 27.06 -4.48 -26.12
C ASP A 555 27.40 -3.73 -24.83
N PHE A 556 26.73 -4.03 -23.72
CA PHE A 556 26.98 -3.35 -22.46
C PHE A 556 28.37 -3.68 -21.88
N GLN A 557 28.79 -4.95 -21.98
CA GLN A 557 30.14 -5.39 -21.59
C GLN A 557 31.23 -4.65 -22.35
N ASN A 558 31.03 -4.38 -23.64
CA ASN A 558 31.98 -3.65 -24.47
C ASN A 558 32.04 -2.15 -24.17
N HIS A 559 30.92 -1.53 -23.80
CA HIS A 559 30.85 -0.09 -23.57
C HIS A 559 31.18 0.32 -22.12
N LEU A 560 30.75 -0.46 -21.11
CA LEU A 560 30.85 -0.06 -19.70
C LEU A 560 32.26 0.39 -19.25
N PRO A 561 33.37 -0.29 -19.62
CA PRO A 561 34.71 0.16 -19.23
C PRO A 561 35.05 1.56 -19.76
N ASN A 562 34.70 1.85 -21.02
CA ASN A 562 34.97 3.14 -21.64
C ASN A 562 34.12 4.24 -21.01
N ILE A 563 32.82 3.98 -20.81
CA ILE A 563 31.88 4.89 -20.15
C ILE A 563 32.44 5.38 -18.80
N LEU A 564 32.95 4.47 -17.98
CA LEU A 564 33.48 4.78 -16.64
C LEU A 564 34.87 5.42 -16.67
N SER A 565 35.73 5.00 -17.61
CA SER A 565 37.06 5.60 -17.81
C SER A 565 36.93 7.05 -18.27
N ASP A 566 36.10 7.32 -19.28
CA ASP A 566 35.86 8.66 -19.83
C ASP A 566 35.33 9.62 -18.75
N CYS A 567 34.38 9.16 -17.93
CA CYS A 567 33.89 9.91 -16.78
C CYS A 567 35.02 10.27 -15.80
N THR A 568 35.88 9.29 -15.48
CA THR A 568 36.99 9.48 -14.53
C THR A 568 38.04 10.43 -15.07
N GLU A 569 38.41 10.29 -16.34
CA GLU A 569 39.40 11.13 -17.02
C GLU A 569 38.90 12.58 -17.17
N LYS A 570 37.63 12.76 -17.53
CA LYS A 570 37.04 14.11 -17.62
C LYS A 570 36.89 14.76 -16.24
N ARG A 571 36.51 14.00 -15.19
CA ARG A 571 36.49 14.50 -13.81
C ARG A 571 37.87 14.97 -13.34
N ARG A 572 38.91 14.21 -13.68
CA ARG A 572 40.31 14.56 -13.37
C ARG A 572 40.78 15.79 -14.14
N SER A 573 40.44 15.88 -15.43
CA SER A 573 40.74 17.04 -16.27
C SER A 573 40.11 18.33 -15.72
N TYR A 574 38.85 18.23 -15.27
CA TYR A 574 38.14 19.31 -14.58
C TYR A 574 38.93 19.89 -13.38
N ARG A 575 39.71 19.07 -12.65
CA ARG A 575 40.53 19.56 -11.52
C ARG A 575 41.63 20.53 -11.95
N VAL A 576 42.01 20.51 -13.23
CA VAL A 576 43.09 21.31 -13.81
C VAL A 576 42.55 22.45 -14.65
N ASP A 577 41.57 22.17 -15.52
CA ASP A 577 41.03 23.15 -16.48
C ASP A 577 39.79 23.91 -15.97
N SER A 578 39.19 23.48 -14.84
CA SER A 578 37.95 24.03 -14.26
C SER A 578 36.72 23.96 -15.17
N ASP A 579 36.70 23.09 -16.19
CA ASP A 579 35.57 22.85 -17.09
C ASP A 579 34.48 21.97 -16.44
N LEU A 580 33.74 22.56 -15.49
CA LEU A 580 32.66 21.87 -14.79
C LEU A 580 31.51 21.50 -15.75
N ASP A 581 31.13 22.41 -16.65
CA ASP A 581 30.02 22.19 -17.58
C ASP A 581 30.31 21.03 -18.54
N GLY A 582 31.54 20.95 -19.07
CA GLY A 582 31.96 19.83 -19.91
C GLY A 582 32.03 18.52 -19.14
N PHE A 583 32.44 18.52 -17.87
CA PHE A 583 32.39 17.32 -17.04
C PHE A 583 30.95 16.86 -16.75
N LEU A 584 30.08 17.75 -16.31
CA LEU A 584 28.69 17.43 -16.00
C LEU A 584 27.92 16.95 -17.23
N THR A 585 28.15 17.58 -18.39
CA THR A 585 27.54 17.16 -19.66
C THR A 585 27.89 15.70 -19.97
N LEU A 586 29.19 15.36 -19.93
CA LEU A 586 29.65 13.99 -20.17
C LEU A 586 29.11 13.02 -19.11
N ALA A 587 29.18 13.39 -17.82
CA ALA A 587 28.70 12.53 -16.74
C ALA A 587 27.21 12.20 -16.89
N PHE A 588 26.38 13.19 -17.23
CA PHE A 588 24.96 12.95 -17.47
C PHE A 588 24.73 12.01 -18.67
N GLU A 589 25.39 12.26 -19.81
CA GLU A 589 25.27 11.41 -21.00
C GLU A 589 25.70 9.97 -20.72
N GLN A 590 26.80 9.77 -20.00
CA GLN A 590 27.32 8.45 -19.67
C GLN A 590 26.41 7.70 -18.69
N VAL A 591 25.82 8.40 -17.70
CA VAL A 591 24.84 7.78 -16.81
C VAL A 591 23.55 7.41 -17.54
N GLU A 592 23.07 8.26 -18.46
CA GLU A 592 21.93 7.94 -19.34
C GLU A 592 22.20 6.66 -20.13
N LEU A 593 23.41 6.50 -20.68
CA LEU A 593 23.83 5.31 -21.43
C LEU A 593 23.85 4.04 -20.57
N ILE A 594 24.39 4.09 -19.35
CA ILE A 594 24.39 2.95 -18.43
C ILE A 594 22.96 2.49 -18.15
N LEU A 595 22.09 3.43 -17.76
CA LEU A 595 20.71 3.10 -17.45
C LEU A 595 19.95 2.58 -18.66
N ALA A 596 20.18 3.14 -19.84
CA ALA A 596 19.59 2.66 -21.09
C ALA A 596 20.00 1.22 -21.42
N HIS A 597 21.28 0.86 -21.26
CA HIS A 597 21.74 -0.51 -21.44
C HIS A 597 21.09 -1.48 -20.44
N VAL A 598 21.13 -1.14 -19.15
CA VAL A 598 20.59 -1.99 -18.10
C VAL A 598 19.07 -2.17 -18.27
N ALA A 599 18.33 -1.10 -18.56
CA ALA A 599 16.90 -1.15 -18.85
C ALA A 599 16.59 -2.02 -20.08
N ARG A 600 17.38 -1.91 -21.14
CA ARG A 600 17.22 -2.73 -22.35
C ARG A 600 17.43 -4.22 -22.05
N ILE A 601 18.51 -4.57 -21.34
CA ILE A 601 18.79 -5.96 -20.94
C ILE A 601 17.66 -6.51 -20.08
N LEU A 602 17.28 -5.79 -19.03
CA LEU A 602 16.22 -6.22 -18.11
C LEU A 602 14.87 -6.35 -18.82
N GLY A 603 14.56 -5.42 -19.74
CA GLY A 603 13.35 -5.48 -20.56
C GLY A 603 13.33 -6.71 -21.45
N ALA A 604 14.41 -6.93 -22.21
CA ALA A 604 14.56 -8.06 -23.12
C ALA A 604 14.38 -9.41 -22.41
N PHE A 605 15.07 -9.63 -21.29
CA PHE A 605 14.96 -10.87 -20.53
C PHE A 605 13.58 -11.04 -19.88
N ALA A 606 12.97 -9.96 -19.39
CA ALA A 606 11.61 -10.02 -18.84
C ALA A 606 10.55 -10.31 -19.91
N GLY A 607 10.78 -9.89 -21.16
CA GLY A 607 9.91 -10.17 -22.30
C GLY A 607 9.95 -11.64 -22.71
N VAL A 608 11.14 -12.22 -22.77
CA VAL A 608 11.34 -13.60 -23.24
C VAL A 608 11.02 -14.64 -22.16
N ASN A 609 11.46 -14.41 -20.92
CA ASN A 609 11.32 -15.40 -19.84
C ASN A 609 10.05 -15.24 -19.01
N GLY A 610 9.33 -14.12 -19.16
CA GLY A 610 8.17 -13.78 -18.32
C GLY A 610 8.50 -13.61 -16.82
N THR A 611 9.78 -13.64 -16.44
CA THR A 611 10.24 -13.54 -15.05
C THR A 611 11.04 -12.26 -14.82
N ARG A 612 11.11 -11.82 -13.56
CA ARG A 612 11.97 -10.69 -13.13
C ARG A 612 13.44 -11.10 -12.94
N SER A 613 13.87 -12.20 -13.55
CA SER A 613 15.20 -12.75 -13.29
C SER A 613 16.27 -11.85 -13.88
N ILE A 614 17.24 -11.48 -13.05
CA ILE A 614 18.42 -10.72 -13.47
C ILE A 614 19.42 -11.73 -14.07
N PRO A 615 19.93 -11.48 -15.30
CA PRO A 615 20.96 -12.33 -15.88
C PRO A 615 22.23 -12.34 -15.01
N PRO A 616 22.83 -13.50 -14.70
CA PRO A 616 24.05 -13.57 -13.90
C PRO A 616 25.21 -12.74 -14.47
N GLU A 617 25.28 -12.58 -15.78
CA GLU A 617 26.33 -11.88 -16.50
C GLU A 617 26.35 -10.38 -16.17
N ILE A 618 25.18 -9.74 -16.07
CA ILE A 618 25.08 -8.32 -15.72
C ILE A 618 25.36 -8.08 -14.23
N ASP A 619 24.94 -9.01 -13.36
CA ASP A 619 25.29 -8.96 -11.93
C ASP A 619 26.82 -9.05 -11.74
N GLN A 620 27.47 -9.98 -12.42
CA GLN A 620 28.93 -10.12 -12.39
C GLN A 620 29.64 -8.89 -12.95
N LEU A 621 29.12 -8.30 -14.02
CA LEU A 621 29.69 -7.10 -14.65
C LEU A 621 29.62 -5.87 -13.73
N LEU A 622 28.54 -5.72 -12.96
CA LEU A 622 28.30 -4.57 -12.09
C LEU A 622 28.85 -4.73 -10.67
N ARG A 623 29.15 -5.96 -10.25
CA ARG A 623 29.68 -6.28 -8.92
C ARG A 623 30.98 -5.55 -8.55
N PRO A 624 31.99 -5.37 -9.43
CA PRO A 624 33.20 -4.60 -9.10
C PRO A 624 32.92 -3.15 -8.72
N TYR A 625 31.78 -2.60 -9.14
CA TYR A 625 31.34 -1.24 -8.86
C TYR A 625 30.37 -1.15 -7.69
N GLN A 626 30.13 -2.25 -6.97
CA GLN A 626 29.18 -2.34 -5.84
C GLN A 626 27.75 -1.93 -6.24
N MET A 627 27.33 -2.35 -7.44
CA MET A 627 26.04 -2.01 -8.05
C MET A 627 25.06 -3.17 -8.14
N ASN A 628 25.33 -4.29 -7.46
CA ASN A 628 24.44 -5.46 -7.41
C ASN A 628 23.11 -5.15 -6.70
N ASP A 629 23.14 -4.50 -5.54
CA ASP A 629 21.91 -4.18 -4.79
C ASP A 629 21.09 -3.13 -5.53
N TRP A 630 21.76 -2.14 -6.13
CA TRP A 630 21.15 -1.19 -7.05
C TRP A 630 20.49 -1.88 -8.25
N LEU A 631 21.16 -2.85 -8.88
CA LEU A 631 20.62 -3.59 -10.03
C LEU A 631 19.33 -4.33 -9.65
N CYS A 632 19.32 -4.98 -8.49
CA CYS A 632 18.14 -5.63 -7.93
C CYS A 632 17.00 -4.64 -7.72
N LEU A 633 17.28 -3.49 -7.09
CA LEU A 633 16.29 -2.43 -6.87
C LEU A 633 15.77 -1.85 -8.19
N PHE A 634 16.64 -1.61 -9.16
CA PHE A 634 16.25 -1.04 -10.46
C PHE A 634 15.40 -1.99 -11.28
N ALA A 635 15.75 -3.28 -11.32
CA ALA A 635 14.93 -4.32 -11.93
C ALA A 635 13.56 -4.45 -11.26
N ALA A 636 13.53 -4.33 -9.92
CA ALA A 636 12.30 -4.30 -9.16
C ALA A 636 11.42 -3.11 -9.55
N ASP A 637 11.95 -1.88 -9.53
CA ASP A 637 11.21 -0.67 -9.84
C ASP A 637 10.70 -0.62 -11.29
N LEU A 638 11.52 -1.04 -12.27
CA LEU A 638 11.10 -1.17 -13.68
C LEU A 638 9.95 -2.19 -13.84
N SER A 639 10.01 -3.32 -13.13
CA SER A 639 8.92 -4.30 -13.17
C SER A 639 7.65 -3.78 -12.49
N ALA A 640 7.77 -3.01 -11.39
CA ALA A 640 6.61 -2.37 -10.76
C ALA A 640 5.96 -1.37 -11.71
N PHE A 641 6.77 -0.54 -12.36
CA PHE A 641 6.31 0.40 -13.38
C PHE A 641 5.47 -0.32 -14.45
N TYR A 642 5.96 -1.45 -14.98
CA TYR A 642 5.27 -2.22 -16.00
C TYR A 642 3.99 -2.90 -15.49
N GLU A 643 4.01 -3.47 -14.28
CA GLU A 643 2.85 -4.16 -13.72
C GLU A 643 1.74 -3.20 -13.29
N ASN A 644 2.09 -1.97 -12.96
CA ASN A 644 1.15 -0.95 -12.51
C ASN A 644 0.63 -0.06 -13.66
N LEU A 645 0.93 -0.37 -14.92
CA LEU A 645 0.50 0.42 -16.09
C LEU A 645 -0.99 0.72 -16.08
N ASP A 646 -1.82 -0.19 -15.56
CA ASP A 646 -3.27 -0.04 -15.51
C ASP A 646 -3.78 0.80 -14.35
N VAL A 647 -2.98 0.99 -13.30
CA VAL A 647 -3.38 1.57 -12.00
C VAL A 647 -2.61 2.84 -11.62
N TRP A 648 -1.84 3.45 -12.54
CA TRP A 648 -1.17 4.73 -12.23
C TRP A 648 -2.17 5.82 -11.85
N GLU A 649 -2.04 6.33 -10.62
CA GLU A 649 -2.90 7.38 -10.07
C GLU A 649 -2.24 8.76 -10.10
N ASN A 650 -0.91 8.82 -10.20
CA ASN A 650 -0.15 10.07 -10.22
C ASN A 650 1.06 10.00 -11.18
N PHE A 651 1.47 11.15 -11.71
CA PHE A 651 2.61 11.25 -12.64
C PHE A 651 3.96 11.14 -11.91
N GLU A 652 4.03 11.47 -10.63
CA GLU A 652 5.30 11.37 -9.88
C GLU A 652 5.77 9.90 -9.75
N GLU A 653 4.87 8.93 -9.93
CA GLU A 653 5.22 7.51 -10.02
C GLU A 653 6.23 7.21 -11.13
N ILE A 654 6.25 7.98 -12.24
CA ILE A 654 7.23 7.78 -13.31
C ILE A 654 8.58 8.47 -13.05
N PHE A 655 8.72 9.22 -11.95
CA PHE A 655 9.99 9.85 -11.54
C PHE A 655 10.92 8.87 -10.81
N PHE A 656 10.55 7.61 -10.62
CA PHE A 656 11.41 6.62 -9.97
C PHE A 656 12.81 6.53 -10.62
N VAL A 657 12.88 6.71 -11.94
CA VAL A 657 14.16 6.67 -12.68
C VAL A 657 15.09 7.81 -12.26
N ASN A 658 14.58 8.96 -11.82
CA ASN A 658 15.41 10.08 -11.35
C ASN A 658 16.33 9.64 -10.20
N ARG A 659 15.86 8.77 -9.31
CA ARG A 659 16.68 8.27 -8.19
C ARG A 659 17.73 7.28 -8.64
N HIS A 660 17.45 6.46 -9.65
CA HIS A 660 18.48 5.60 -10.26
C HIS A 660 19.52 6.39 -11.04
N PHE A 661 19.11 7.47 -11.71
CA PHE A 661 19.99 8.43 -12.37
C PHE A 661 20.92 9.10 -11.36
N GLU A 662 20.36 9.67 -10.30
CA GLU A 662 21.14 10.27 -9.24
C GLU A 662 22.11 9.28 -8.57
N ARG A 663 21.68 8.04 -8.33
CA ARG A 663 22.53 7.01 -7.72
C ARG A 663 23.79 6.69 -8.53
N TRP A 664 23.69 6.72 -9.86
CA TRP A 664 24.85 6.57 -10.74
C TRP A 664 25.71 7.83 -10.82
N LEU A 665 25.10 9.01 -10.71
CA LEU A 665 25.87 10.26 -10.54
C LEU A 665 26.76 10.19 -9.29
N LEU A 666 26.24 9.68 -8.17
CA LEU A 666 27.04 9.45 -6.97
C LEU A 666 28.23 8.52 -7.24
N ALA A 667 28.01 7.46 -8.03
CA ALA A 667 29.05 6.49 -8.37
C ALA A 667 30.16 7.06 -9.25
N VAL A 668 29.82 8.00 -10.15
CA VAL A 668 30.81 8.75 -10.94
C VAL A 668 31.32 10.00 -10.21
N GLY A 669 30.97 10.19 -8.93
CA GLY A 669 31.52 11.23 -8.06
C GLY A 669 30.86 12.60 -8.20
N VAL A 670 29.57 12.64 -8.53
CA VAL A 670 28.76 13.85 -8.66
C VAL A 670 27.60 13.79 -7.67
N ILE A 671 27.51 14.78 -6.78
CA ILE A 671 26.34 14.96 -5.89
C ILE A 671 25.63 16.24 -6.33
N ILE A 672 24.37 16.14 -6.72
CA ILE A 672 23.57 17.31 -7.11
C ILE A 672 22.70 17.75 -5.93
N GLN A 673 22.77 19.03 -5.60
CA GLN A 673 21.97 19.68 -4.57
C GLN A 673 21.04 20.71 -5.19
N ASP A 674 19.76 20.62 -4.90
CA ASP A 674 18.77 21.64 -5.27
C ASP A 674 18.97 22.90 -4.41
N LEU A 675 18.84 24.08 -5.02
CA LEU A 675 18.90 25.37 -4.34
C LEU A 675 17.50 26.00 -4.14
N GLY A 676 16.43 25.34 -4.59
CA GLY A 676 15.04 25.76 -4.42
C GLY A 676 14.61 26.94 -5.30
N ASN A 677 15.49 27.42 -6.18
CA ASN A 677 15.26 28.51 -7.13
C ASN A 677 15.32 28.06 -8.59
N GLY A 678 15.25 26.74 -8.81
CA GLY A 678 15.43 26.08 -10.10
C GLY A 678 16.85 26.06 -10.64
N GLN A 679 17.83 26.29 -9.76
CA GLN A 679 19.23 26.02 -10.00
C GLN A 679 19.69 24.89 -9.08
N PHE A 680 20.77 24.21 -9.48
CA PHE A 680 21.40 23.20 -8.66
C PHE A 680 22.89 23.48 -8.50
N TYR A 681 23.46 22.96 -7.42
CA TYR A 681 24.89 22.94 -7.15
C TYR A 681 25.42 21.51 -7.29
N ALA A 682 26.55 21.34 -7.98
CA ALA A 682 27.21 20.04 -8.12
C ALA A 682 28.43 19.95 -7.20
N HIS A 683 28.37 19.08 -6.18
CA HIS A 683 29.54 18.75 -5.37
C HIS A 683 30.36 17.66 -6.06
N ILE A 684 31.65 17.92 -6.26
CA ILE A 684 32.62 16.96 -6.83
C ILE A 684 33.68 16.64 -5.76
N PRO A 685 33.48 15.59 -4.94
CA PRO A 685 34.33 15.33 -3.76
C PRO A 685 35.80 15.14 -4.12
N LEU A 686 36.71 15.86 -3.44
CA LEU A 686 38.15 15.77 -3.69
C LEU A 686 38.73 14.40 -3.34
N GLY A 687 38.16 13.73 -2.32
CA GLY A 687 38.65 12.44 -1.83
C GLY A 687 38.65 11.34 -2.90
N ILE A 688 37.78 11.44 -3.92
CA ILE A 688 37.67 10.44 -5.00
C ILE A 688 38.89 10.51 -5.94
N ASP A 689 39.54 11.67 -6.04
CA ASP A 689 40.70 11.88 -6.91
C ASP A 689 41.99 12.12 -6.11
N ALA A 690 42.01 11.83 -4.80
CA ALA A 690 43.12 12.18 -3.90
C ALA A 690 44.49 11.68 -4.39
N GLU A 691 44.58 10.44 -4.83
CA GLU A 691 45.84 9.87 -5.37
C GLU A 691 46.33 10.61 -6.62
N TYR A 692 45.41 10.97 -7.52
CA TYR A 692 45.73 11.72 -8.75
C TYR A 692 46.20 13.14 -8.42
N LEU A 693 45.55 13.80 -7.45
CA LEU A 693 45.94 15.13 -7.01
C LEU A 693 47.34 15.13 -6.38
N VAL A 694 47.68 14.12 -5.57
CA VAL A 694 49.03 13.94 -5.02
C VAL A 694 50.07 13.71 -6.13
N GLN A 695 49.72 12.96 -7.18
CA GLN A 695 50.60 12.78 -8.35
C GLN A 695 50.86 14.09 -9.10
N LEU A 696 49.85 14.95 -9.26
CA LEU A 696 50.02 16.27 -9.88
C LEU A 696 50.94 17.18 -9.05
N GLU A 697 50.76 17.19 -7.72
CA GLU A 697 51.61 17.97 -6.80
C GLU A 697 53.07 17.50 -6.78
N THR A 698 53.31 16.20 -7.00
CA THR A 698 54.67 15.63 -7.02
C THR A 698 55.35 15.74 -8.39
N ALA A 699 54.58 15.99 -9.46
CA ALA A 699 55.06 16.21 -10.82
C ALA A 699 55.30 17.69 -11.17
N THR A 700 54.88 18.61 -10.31
CA THR A 700 55.15 20.06 -10.37
C THR A 700 56.32 20.44 -9.47
#